data_AF-A0A956J5B0-F1
#
_entry.id   AF-A0A956J5B0-F1
#
_cell.length_a   1.000
_cell.length_b   1.000
_cell.length_c   1.000
_cell.angle_alpha   90.00
_cell.angle_beta   90.00
_cell.angle_gamma   90.00
#
_symmetry.space_group_name_H-M   'P 1'
#
loop_
_entity.id
_entity.type
_entity.pdbx_description
1 polymer ?
#
loop_
_entity_poly.entity_id
_entity_poly.type
_entity_poly.pdbx_seq_one_letter_code
_entity_poly.pdbx_strand_id
1 'polypeptide(L)'
;MHNPEEGRSAESRLTAIERALSEHDEQLSDAGLVVWVGTEPTFTDRFSYDAEWVGAALGAQKLGKAQRFAAMLASRVPTAVLLRCVGRQYPEETTPRWSFGLYWQREAGQVWHLPPDPLMGGRASDASAPKRLLQELSACLTKRQRAPRRILLNDAPPPQKSQEQAGAAMPTLPLRLVWSVRDEELDELSEEVQEQCGRAPLGGDAIPSAGLSDPLADQGLSLLCVGDAGPEHPGVVRIELPQLTDVSEFSDLLELIGEACRAARIEGLILGGYPPPVDRNVAWATITPDPGVIEINTAPCSGTRGLLHDSRILYQVAEALGLSPVRMHYNGELVDSGGGGQITLGGPSFEESPFFRHPQLLSRMVCFFSRHPALSYLFAVDSVGGSSQSPRADEGSVETLAELGLALELLQRIESPSPEDIWSTLAPFLVDRFGNSHRAELNIEKLANPHLPGRGRLGLVEFRAFRMADTPERAACLAALLRAISAHLSKLSTPSQVKLWGRELHDRFALPFQLRLDLEEVLQELQSSGFGLAPAIAQELRREQRLLARVSLWEGAVLELRQAVEFWPLVGDLSAQSGTTRLVDSSTRRYELRLRCPEEQLSRWRLSVDGYGVPWATAKDADGPALLRAIRCRSFIPNPGLHPNLPAHGPLSALVYREDQAQAAQVTLHWWKVDGGAYVGLPKDQADALQRTEARCTVEHLNKPQRQAPEAPPGSLSAWAFDTRWAEAPR
;
A
#
# COMPACT_ATOMS: atom_id res chain seq x y z
N MET A 1 -5.82 -7.75 -43.59
CA MET A 1 -6.98 -6.83 -43.64
C MET A 1 -7.65 -6.91 -42.29
N HIS A 2 -7.36 -5.94 -41.40
CA HIS A 2 -8.08 -5.79 -40.14
C HIS A 2 -9.45 -5.20 -40.44
N ASN A 3 -10.51 -5.84 -39.96
CA ASN A 3 -11.87 -5.38 -40.15
C ASN A 3 -12.15 -4.22 -39.15
N PRO A 4 -12.32 -2.97 -39.60
CA PRO A 4 -12.48 -1.81 -38.71
C PRO A 4 -13.80 -1.81 -37.90
N GLU A 5 -14.70 -2.77 -38.12
CA GLU A 5 -15.95 -2.93 -37.38
C GLU A 5 -15.80 -3.66 -36.04
N GLU A 6 -14.77 -4.52 -35.84
CA GLU A 6 -14.58 -5.22 -34.56
C GLU A 6 -14.05 -4.29 -33.45
N GLY A 7 -13.18 -3.34 -33.79
CA GLY A 7 -12.66 -2.34 -32.84
C GLY A 7 -13.73 -1.39 -32.30
N ARG A 8 -14.69 -0.99 -33.15
CA ARG A 8 -15.82 -0.13 -32.75
C ARG A 8 -16.81 -0.84 -31.82
N SER A 9 -16.91 -2.18 -31.87
CA SER A 9 -17.81 -2.93 -30.98
C SER A 9 -17.23 -3.15 -29.57
N ALA A 10 -15.90 -3.11 -29.43
CA ALA A 10 -15.21 -3.25 -28.15
C ALA A 10 -15.22 -1.95 -27.33
N GLU A 11 -15.02 -0.80 -27.98
CA GLU A 11 -15.14 0.53 -27.34
C GLU A 11 -16.55 0.80 -26.82
N SER A 12 -17.57 0.28 -27.51
CA SER A 12 -18.99 0.37 -27.12
C SER A 12 -19.33 -0.35 -25.81
N ARG A 13 -18.44 -1.19 -25.26
CA ARG A 13 -18.70 -1.99 -24.03
C ARG A 13 -17.93 -1.49 -22.80
N LEU A 14 -17.09 -0.48 -22.94
CA LEU A 14 -16.32 0.05 -21.82
C LEU A 14 -17.21 0.89 -20.88
N THR A 15 -17.05 0.64 -19.59
CA THR A 15 -17.62 1.48 -18.54
C THR A 15 -17.10 2.92 -18.65
N ALA A 16 -17.82 3.89 -18.06
CA ALA A 16 -17.39 5.29 -18.09
C ALA A 16 -16.00 5.50 -17.47
N ILE A 17 -15.69 4.75 -16.41
CA ILE A 17 -14.38 4.82 -15.75
C ILE A 17 -13.25 4.23 -16.61
N GLU A 18 -13.49 3.13 -17.33
CA GLU A 18 -12.47 2.55 -18.23
C GLU A 18 -12.12 3.48 -19.39
N ARG A 19 -13.13 4.15 -19.97
CA ARG A 19 -12.91 5.17 -21.01
C ARG A 19 -12.11 6.33 -20.45
N ALA A 20 -12.53 6.87 -19.30
CA ALA A 20 -11.82 7.96 -18.64
C ALA A 20 -10.35 7.65 -18.32
N LEU A 21 -10.06 6.43 -17.84
CA LEU A 21 -8.68 6.01 -17.57
C LEU A 21 -7.87 5.80 -18.86
N SER A 22 -8.50 5.33 -19.93
CA SER A 22 -7.85 5.20 -21.25
C SER A 22 -7.48 6.57 -21.82
N GLU A 23 -8.42 7.52 -21.79
CA GLU A 23 -8.19 8.91 -22.22
C GLU A 23 -7.07 9.58 -21.40
N HIS A 24 -7.03 9.33 -20.09
CA HIS A 24 -5.95 9.80 -19.22
C HIS A 24 -4.59 9.16 -19.59
N ASP A 25 -4.56 7.86 -19.86
CA ASP A 25 -3.35 7.15 -20.29
C ASP A 25 -2.83 7.71 -21.64
N GLU A 26 -3.72 7.96 -22.60
CA GLU A 26 -3.41 8.57 -23.90
C GLU A 26 -2.89 10.00 -23.73
N GLN A 27 -3.52 10.82 -22.89
CA GLN A 27 -3.08 12.20 -22.62
C GLN A 27 -1.64 12.27 -22.07
N LEU A 28 -1.25 11.34 -21.19
CA LEU A 28 0.12 11.27 -20.68
C LEU A 28 1.10 10.78 -21.74
N SER A 29 0.69 9.80 -22.55
CA SER A 29 1.48 9.30 -23.68
C SER A 29 1.75 10.39 -24.71
N ASP A 30 0.73 11.16 -25.11
CA ASP A 30 0.84 12.27 -26.05
C ASP A 30 1.72 13.41 -25.52
N ALA A 31 1.79 13.56 -24.20
CA ALA A 31 2.70 14.48 -23.53
C ALA A 31 4.15 13.97 -23.44
N GLY A 32 4.44 12.75 -23.91
CA GLY A 32 5.76 12.11 -23.85
C GLY A 32 6.16 11.69 -22.44
N LEU A 33 5.20 11.49 -21.54
CA LEU A 33 5.45 11.19 -20.13
C LEU A 33 5.30 9.71 -19.84
N VAL A 34 6.43 9.06 -19.51
CA VAL A 34 6.47 7.65 -19.13
C VAL A 34 6.39 7.54 -17.61
N VAL A 35 5.18 7.37 -17.08
CA VAL A 35 4.92 7.19 -15.65
C VAL A 35 4.20 5.87 -15.43
N TRP A 36 4.96 4.86 -15.00
CA TRP A 36 4.43 3.55 -14.62
C TRP A 36 3.95 3.59 -13.17
N VAL A 37 2.99 2.73 -12.85
CA VAL A 37 2.36 2.64 -11.53
C VAL A 37 2.39 1.22 -10.99
N GLY A 38 2.92 1.05 -9.78
CA GLY A 38 2.72 -0.14 -8.96
C GLY A 38 1.78 0.12 -7.79
N THR A 39 1.20 -0.94 -7.23
CA THR A 39 0.40 -0.89 -6.01
C THR A 39 0.77 -2.05 -5.09
N GLU A 40 0.56 -1.87 -3.79
CA GLU A 40 0.76 -2.91 -2.77
C GLU A 40 -0.57 -3.22 -2.05
N PRO A 41 -1.61 -3.72 -2.74
CA PRO A 41 -2.89 -4.01 -2.09
C PRO A 41 -2.77 -5.10 -1.05
N THR A 42 -3.49 -4.92 0.06
CA THR A 42 -3.46 -5.84 1.20
C THR A 42 -4.85 -6.35 1.52
N PHE A 43 -4.95 -7.66 1.81
CA PHE A 43 -6.22 -8.34 2.06
C PHE A 43 -6.17 -9.11 3.38
N THR A 44 -7.27 -9.05 4.13
CA THR A 44 -7.39 -9.70 5.44
C THR A 44 -8.61 -10.62 5.51
N ASP A 45 -8.56 -11.65 6.35
CA ASP A 45 -9.75 -12.37 6.77
C ASP A 45 -10.47 -11.54 7.84
N ARG A 46 -11.43 -10.72 7.41
CA ARG A 46 -12.11 -9.75 8.27
C ARG A 46 -12.97 -10.38 9.37
N PHE A 47 -13.19 -11.70 9.35
CA PHE A 47 -13.97 -12.41 10.36
C PHE A 47 -13.11 -13.21 11.35
N SER A 48 -11.81 -13.33 11.10
CA SER A 48 -10.91 -14.07 11.97
C SER A 48 -10.35 -13.20 13.09
N TYR A 49 -10.20 -13.82 14.27
CA TYR A 49 -9.51 -13.26 15.43
C TYR A 49 -8.14 -13.91 15.65
N ASP A 50 -7.74 -14.83 14.76
CA ASP A 50 -6.46 -15.53 14.89
C ASP A 50 -5.31 -14.55 14.77
N ALA A 51 -4.21 -14.82 15.48
CA ALA A 51 -3.08 -13.91 15.56
C ALA A 51 -2.56 -13.49 14.18
N GLU A 52 -2.54 -14.41 13.20
CA GLU A 52 -2.10 -14.17 11.83
C GLU A 52 -2.95 -13.13 11.07
N TRP A 53 -4.21 -12.92 11.46
CA TRP A 53 -5.12 -11.94 10.88
C TRP A 53 -5.30 -10.69 11.73
N VAL A 54 -4.67 -10.61 12.90
CA VAL A 54 -4.72 -9.44 13.80
C VAL A 54 -3.38 -8.72 13.87
N GLY A 55 -2.26 -9.44 13.95
CA GLY A 55 -0.94 -8.79 14.09
C GLY A 55 0.29 -9.67 13.84
N ALA A 56 0.17 -10.99 13.77
CA ALA A 56 1.27 -11.85 13.35
C ALA A 56 1.40 -11.87 11.81
N ALA A 57 2.64 -11.91 11.32
CA ALA A 57 2.90 -12.00 9.89
C ALA A 57 2.61 -13.40 9.35
N LEU A 58 2.96 -14.46 10.09
CA LEU A 58 2.86 -15.84 9.65
C LEU A 58 1.74 -16.60 10.35
N GLY A 59 1.23 -17.62 9.66
CA GLY A 59 0.31 -18.61 10.20
C GLY A 59 -0.16 -19.60 9.12
N ALA A 60 -0.67 -20.75 9.55
CA ALA A 60 -1.00 -21.85 8.65
C ALA A 60 -2.21 -21.54 7.75
N GLN A 61 -3.21 -20.83 8.27
CA GLN A 61 -4.39 -20.49 7.48
C GLN A 61 -4.05 -19.45 6.41
N LYS A 62 -3.22 -18.46 6.76
CA LYS A 62 -2.70 -17.44 5.84
C LYS A 62 -1.85 -18.06 4.75
N LEU A 63 -0.92 -18.96 5.09
CA LEU A 63 -0.13 -19.70 4.10
C LEU A 63 -1.04 -20.45 3.12
N GLY A 64 -2.01 -21.22 3.64
CA GLY A 64 -2.95 -21.96 2.79
C GLY A 64 -3.82 -21.05 1.91
N LYS A 65 -4.23 -19.87 2.41
CA LYS A 65 -4.94 -18.87 1.59
C LYS A 65 -4.03 -18.25 0.54
N ALA A 66 -2.78 -17.93 0.87
CA ALA A 66 -1.80 -17.37 -0.07
C ALA A 66 -1.46 -18.35 -1.21
N GLN A 67 -1.29 -19.64 -0.90
CA GLN A 67 -1.08 -20.69 -1.91
C GLN A 67 -2.26 -20.78 -2.89
N ARG A 68 -3.51 -20.76 -2.38
CA ARG A 68 -4.70 -20.75 -3.24
C ARG A 68 -4.82 -19.44 -4.02
N PHE A 69 -4.47 -18.31 -3.42
CA PHE A 69 -4.44 -17.02 -4.09
C PHE A 69 -3.48 -17.07 -5.27
N ALA A 70 -2.26 -17.55 -5.06
CA ALA A 70 -1.25 -17.70 -6.09
C ALA A 70 -1.71 -18.59 -7.25
N ALA A 71 -2.30 -19.75 -6.94
CA ALA A 71 -2.83 -20.66 -7.95
C ALA A 71 -3.99 -20.05 -8.76
N MET A 72 -4.94 -19.39 -8.08
CA MET A 72 -6.07 -18.74 -8.73
C MET A 72 -5.60 -17.58 -9.60
N LEU A 73 -4.67 -16.75 -9.13
CA LEU A 73 -4.12 -15.66 -9.91
C LEU A 73 -3.33 -16.17 -11.12
N ALA A 74 -2.51 -17.21 -10.95
CA ALA A 74 -1.76 -17.83 -12.04
C ALA A 74 -2.69 -18.41 -13.11
N SER A 75 -3.86 -18.94 -12.74
CA SER A 75 -4.87 -19.39 -13.71
C SER A 75 -5.51 -18.28 -14.54
N ARG A 76 -5.40 -17.01 -14.09
CA ARG A 76 -5.94 -15.82 -14.77
C ARG A 76 -4.92 -15.13 -15.67
N VAL A 77 -3.64 -15.44 -15.51
CA VAL A 77 -2.55 -14.87 -16.31
C VAL A 77 -1.98 -15.97 -17.20
N PRO A 78 -2.40 -16.03 -18.48
CA PRO A 78 -1.83 -16.99 -19.42
C PRO A 78 -0.30 -16.86 -19.42
N THR A 79 0.42 -17.99 -19.47
CA THR A 79 1.90 -18.06 -19.46
C THR A 79 2.60 -17.79 -18.12
N ALA A 80 1.85 -17.48 -17.04
CA ALA A 80 2.48 -17.22 -15.75
C ALA A 80 3.24 -18.44 -15.20
N VAL A 81 4.45 -18.19 -14.74
CA VAL A 81 5.29 -19.14 -14.00
C VAL A 81 5.20 -18.80 -12.53
N LEU A 82 4.85 -19.80 -11.72
CA LEU A 82 4.83 -19.67 -10.27
C LEU A 82 6.21 -20.00 -9.69
N LEU A 83 6.75 -19.08 -8.90
CA LEU A 83 8.06 -19.16 -8.27
C LEU A 83 7.92 -19.06 -6.73
N ARG A 84 8.66 -19.89 -5.99
CA ARG A 84 8.82 -19.80 -4.53
C ARG A 84 10.15 -19.14 -4.20
N CYS A 85 10.14 -17.83 -4.01
CA CYS A 85 11.33 -17.03 -3.75
C CYS A 85 11.54 -16.77 -2.26
N VAL A 86 12.75 -16.36 -1.90
CA VAL A 86 13.06 -15.87 -0.56
C VAL A 86 12.25 -14.60 -0.28
N GLY A 87 11.41 -14.63 0.76
CA GLY A 87 10.63 -13.47 1.18
C GLY A 87 11.42 -12.50 2.06
N ARG A 88 10.72 -11.50 2.60
CA ARG A 88 11.32 -10.54 3.54
C ARG A 88 11.67 -11.24 4.85
N GLN A 89 12.74 -10.78 5.48
CA GLN A 89 13.12 -11.16 6.84
C GLN A 89 13.34 -9.89 7.65
N TYR A 90 12.83 -9.88 8.88
CA TYR A 90 13.12 -8.84 9.86
C TYR A 90 14.21 -9.32 10.83
N PRO A 91 15.00 -8.40 11.44
CA PRO A 91 16.19 -8.76 12.23
C PRO A 91 15.97 -9.80 13.35
N GLU A 92 14.77 -9.85 13.90
CA GLU A 92 14.35 -10.78 14.96
C GLU A 92 13.96 -12.18 14.47
N GLU A 93 13.75 -12.35 13.16
CA GLU A 93 13.34 -13.62 12.55
C GLU A 93 14.57 -14.48 12.23
N THR A 94 14.49 -15.78 12.52
CA THR A 94 15.59 -16.73 12.25
C THR A 94 15.63 -17.22 10.81
N THR A 95 14.52 -17.10 10.10
CA THR A 95 14.36 -17.51 8.70
C THR A 95 13.51 -16.48 7.96
N PRO A 96 13.70 -16.31 6.64
CA PRO A 96 12.89 -15.43 5.84
C PRO A 96 11.47 -15.97 5.70
N ARG A 97 10.52 -15.05 5.55
CA ARG A 97 9.12 -15.39 5.29
C ARG A 97 8.95 -16.02 3.90
N TRP A 98 7.84 -16.72 3.69
CA TRP A 98 7.49 -17.25 2.36
C TRP A 98 7.14 -16.11 1.38
N SER A 99 7.41 -16.35 0.10
CA SER A 99 7.00 -15.47 -1.01
C SER A 99 6.64 -16.32 -2.22
N PHE A 100 5.40 -16.16 -2.69
CA PHE A 100 4.94 -16.76 -3.94
C PHE A 100 4.93 -15.66 -4.98
N GLY A 101 5.69 -15.81 -6.07
CA GLY A 101 5.64 -14.83 -7.14
C GLY A 101 5.23 -15.41 -8.46
N LEU A 102 4.58 -14.57 -9.25
CA LEU A 102 4.08 -14.86 -10.58
C LEU A 102 4.90 -14.06 -11.56
N TYR A 103 5.53 -14.76 -12.49
CA TYR A 103 6.35 -14.18 -13.54
C TYR A 103 5.72 -14.46 -14.91
N TRP A 104 5.49 -13.42 -15.72
CA TRP A 104 4.87 -13.58 -17.03
C TRP A 104 5.37 -12.55 -18.04
N GLN A 105 5.21 -12.82 -19.33
CA GLN A 105 5.46 -11.84 -20.36
C GLN A 105 4.27 -10.89 -20.50
N ARG A 106 4.55 -9.58 -20.60
CA ARG A 106 3.51 -8.55 -20.75
C ARG A 106 2.88 -8.59 -22.13
N GLU A 107 3.67 -8.88 -23.15
CA GLU A 107 3.20 -9.05 -24.53
C GLU A 107 3.10 -10.54 -24.87
N ALA A 108 2.22 -10.86 -25.82
CA ALA A 108 2.03 -12.23 -26.30
C ALA A 108 3.25 -12.68 -27.15
N GLY A 109 4.30 -13.14 -26.48
CA GLY A 109 5.54 -13.60 -27.12
C GLY A 109 5.81 -15.08 -26.88
N GLN A 110 6.48 -15.37 -25.77
CA GLN A 110 7.03 -16.68 -25.43
C GLN A 110 6.18 -17.34 -24.34
N VAL A 111 5.80 -18.59 -24.58
CA VAL A 111 5.16 -19.44 -23.59
C VAL A 111 6.20 -20.41 -23.06
N TRP A 112 6.54 -20.32 -21.77
CA TRP A 112 7.41 -21.32 -21.15
C TRP A 112 6.61 -22.60 -20.88
N HIS A 113 6.93 -23.65 -21.64
CA HIS A 113 6.29 -24.97 -21.53
C HIS A 113 6.85 -25.77 -20.35
N LEU A 114 6.58 -25.32 -19.14
CA LEU A 114 6.96 -25.96 -17.88
C LEU A 114 5.85 -26.93 -17.41
N PRO A 115 6.20 -28.03 -16.71
CA PRO A 115 5.20 -28.79 -15.96
C PRO A 115 4.49 -27.89 -14.94
N PRO A 116 3.19 -28.13 -14.67
CA PRO A 116 2.45 -27.29 -13.75
C PRO A 116 2.98 -27.43 -12.32
N ASP A 117 2.86 -26.35 -11.57
CA ASP A 117 3.06 -26.37 -10.12
C ASP A 117 2.07 -27.33 -9.44
N PRO A 118 2.41 -28.01 -8.34
CA PRO A 118 1.44 -28.81 -7.59
C PRO A 118 0.20 -28.03 -7.14
N LEU A 119 0.31 -26.72 -6.87
CA LEU A 119 -0.83 -25.86 -6.57
C LEU A 119 -1.78 -25.67 -7.77
N MET A 120 -1.31 -25.99 -8.98
CA MET A 120 -2.04 -25.94 -10.24
C MET A 120 -2.25 -27.34 -10.86
N GLY A 121 -2.09 -28.41 -10.07
CA GLY A 121 -2.35 -29.78 -10.49
C GLY A 121 -1.12 -30.58 -10.97
N GLY A 122 0.09 -30.08 -10.74
CA GLY A 122 1.34 -30.82 -10.91
C GLY A 122 1.38 -32.11 -10.09
N ARG A 123 1.92 -33.18 -10.67
CA ARG A 123 1.92 -34.53 -10.08
C ARG A 123 3.29 -34.97 -9.60
N ALA A 124 3.29 -35.80 -8.56
CA ALA A 124 4.48 -36.48 -8.10
C ALA A 124 5.06 -37.39 -9.19
N SER A 125 6.39 -37.46 -9.23
CA SER A 125 7.16 -38.33 -10.10
C SER A 125 7.79 -39.47 -9.29
N ASP A 126 8.39 -40.45 -9.97
CA ASP A 126 9.15 -41.50 -9.30
C ASP A 126 10.47 -40.96 -8.69
N ALA A 127 11.05 -41.72 -7.75
CA ALA A 127 12.25 -41.30 -7.01
C ALA A 127 13.51 -41.08 -7.86
N SER A 128 13.56 -41.58 -9.10
CA SER A 128 14.70 -41.36 -10.01
C SER A 128 14.52 -40.15 -10.91
N ALA A 129 13.34 -39.50 -10.88
CA ALA A 129 13.03 -38.34 -11.72
C ALA A 129 13.98 -37.15 -11.54
N PRO A 130 14.41 -36.74 -10.32
CA PRO A 130 15.39 -35.66 -10.16
C PRO A 130 16.72 -35.93 -10.87
N LYS A 131 17.23 -37.17 -10.80
CA LYS A 131 18.49 -37.57 -11.44
C LYS A 131 18.36 -37.57 -12.96
N ARG A 132 17.25 -38.07 -13.50
CA ARG A 132 16.97 -37.98 -14.95
C ARG A 132 16.89 -36.53 -15.40
N LEU A 133 16.20 -35.67 -14.65
CA LEU A 133 16.08 -34.26 -14.99
C LEU A 133 17.44 -33.56 -15.02
N LEU A 134 18.32 -33.82 -14.05
CA LEU A 134 19.68 -33.26 -14.04
C LEU A 134 20.48 -33.65 -15.29
N GLN A 135 20.36 -34.91 -15.74
CA GLN A 135 21.00 -35.41 -16.95
C GLN A 135 20.46 -34.72 -18.21
N GLU A 136 19.14 -34.53 -18.30
CA GLU A 136 18.51 -33.84 -19.43
C GLU A 136 18.83 -32.33 -19.44
N LEU A 137 18.86 -31.66 -18.29
CA LEU A 137 19.30 -30.25 -18.18
C LEU A 137 20.72 -30.08 -18.73
N SER A 138 21.63 -30.98 -18.33
CA SER A 138 23.00 -31.07 -18.82
C SER A 138 23.06 -31.29 -20.34
N ALA A 139 22.23 -32.18 -20.88
CA ALA A 139 22.16 -32.43 -22.32
C ALA A 139 21.63 -31.22 -23.11
N CYS A 140 20.58 -30.56 -22.60
CA CYS A 140 19.99 -29.37 -23.23
C CYS A 140 20.97 -28.19 -23.28
N LEU A 141 21.75 -27.94 -22.21
CA LEU A 141 22.82 -26.94 -22.22
C LEU A 141 23.81 -27.21 -23.37
N THR A 142 24.30 -28.45 -23.48
CA THR A 142 25.21 -28.87 -24.56
C THR A 142 24.63 -28.58 -25.94
N LYS A 143 23.37 -28.96 -26.17
CA LYS A 143 22.71 -28.84 -27.47
C LYS A 143 22.56 -27.38 -27.90
N ARG A 144 22.32 -26.47 -26.95
CA ARG A 144 22.19 -25.03 -27.20
C ARG A 144 23.54 -24.33 -27.39
N GLN A 145 24.66 -25.07 -27.37
CA GLN A 145 26.02 -24.53 -27.36
C GLN A 145 26.22 -23.47 -26.26
N ARG A 146 25.43 -23.57 -25.19
CA ARG A 146 25.56 -22.73 -24.01
C ARG A 146 26.29 -23.52 -22.96
N ALA A 147 27.40 -22.97 -22.46
CA ALA A 147 28.26 -23.61 -21.48
C ALA A 147 28.78 -24.99 -21.93
N PRO A 148 29.72 -25.03 -22.88
CA PRO A 148 30.33 -26.27 -23.36
C PRO A 148 31.00 -27.07 -22.24
N ARG A 149 31.37 -26.43 -21.12
CA ARG A 149 31.94 -27.05 -19.92
C ARG A 149 31.03 -26.83 -18.70
N ARG A 150 30.74 -27.92 -17.97
CA ARG A 150 29.79 -27.98 -16.84
C ARG A 150 30.10 -29.16 -15.94
N ILE A 151 29.70 -29.07 -14.68
CA ILE A 151 29.96 -30.12 -13.67
C ILE A 151 28.63 -30.55 -13.02
N LEU A 152 28.43 -31.87 -12.95
CA LEU A 152 27.28 -32.50 -12.29
C LEU A 152 27.76 -33.12 -10.98
N LEU A 153 27.13 -32.75 -9.87
CA LEU A 153 27.36 -33.38 -8.57
C LEU A 153 26.09 -34.16 -8.20
N ASN A 154 26.25 -35.47 -7.99
CA ASN A 154 25.14 -36.38 -7.66
C ASN A 154 24.78 -36.37 -6.17
N ASP A 155 25.66 -35.83 -5.33
CA ASP A 155 25.45 -35.60 -3.91
C ASP A 155 25.96 -34.20 -3.57
N ALA A 156 25.22 -33.48 -2.73
CA ALA A 156 25.59 -32.13 -2.33
C ALA A 156 26.85 -32.20 -1.45
N PRO A 157 27.84 -31.31 -1.67
CA PRO A 157 28.96 -31.15 -0.74
C PRO A 157 28.45 -30.86 0.69
N PRO A 158 29.19 -31.25 1.75
CA PRO A 158 28.77 -31.00 3.12
C PRO A 158 28.56 -29.49 3.35
N PRO A 159 27.48 -29.07 4.04
CA PRO A 159 27.12 -27.66 4.16
C PRO A 159 28.06 -26.88 5.09
N GLN A 160 28.21 -25.58 4.82
CA GLN A 160 29.06 -24.63 5.58
C GLN A 160 28.65 -24.41 7.05
N LYS A 161 27.37 -24.63 7.42
CA LYS A 161 26.84 -24.46 8.78
C LYS A 161 25.75 -25.50 9.07
N SER A 162 25.65 -25.90 10.34
CA SER A 162 25.04 -27.14 10.85
C SER A 162 23.57 -27.36 10.43
N GLN A 163 23.31 -28.55 9.88
CA GLN A 163 21.99 -29.16 9.68
C GLN A 163 21.16 -29.38 10.98
N GLU A 164 21.58 -28.85 12.13
CA GLU A 164 20.92 -29.14 13.42
C GLU A 164 19.68 -28.30 13.69
N GLN A 165 19.43 -27.22 12.93
CA GLN A 165 18.25 -26.34 13.13
C GLN A 165 17.19 -26.45 12.02
N ALA A 166 17.49 -27.08 10.89
CA ALA A 166 16.52 -27.32 9.83
C ALA A 166 15.64 -28.53 10.23
N GLY A 167 14.48 -28.26 10.84
CA GLY A 167 13.49 -29.29 11.12
C GLY A 167 13.07 -30.07 9.86
N ALA A 168 12.34 -31.17 10.05
CA ALA A 168 11.93 -32.14 9.03
C ALA A 168 11.04 -31.61 7.86
N ALA A 169 10.94 -30.30 7.65
CA ALA A 169 10.03 -29.63 6.72
C ALA A 169 10.68 -29.08 5.43
N MET A 170 12.02 -29.12 5.29
CA MET A 170 12.72 -28.52 4.14
C MET A 170 12.84 -29.46 2.92
N PRO A 171 12.90 -28.92 1.68
CA PRO A 171 13.20 -29.71 0.50
C PRO A 171 14.59 -30.35 0.56
N THR A 172 14.72 -31.54 -0.02
CA THR A 172 16.01 -32.22 -0.14
C THR A 172 16.53 -32.07 -1.56
N LEU A 173 17.52 -31.20 -1.74
CA LEU A 173 18.12 -30.91 -3.03
C LEU A 173 19.56 -31.43 -3.00
N PRO A 174 19.84 -32.71 -3.30
CA PRO A 174 21.20 -33.25 -3.30
C PRO A 174 21.93 -33.04 -4.63
N LEU A 175 21.21 -32.80 -5.73
CA LEU A 175 21.81 -32.73 -7.06
C LEU A 175 22.25 -31.30 -7.38
N ARG A 176 23.45 -31.14 -7.96
CA ARG A 176 23.98 -29.83 -8.40
C ARG A 176 24.34 -29.88 -9.87
N LEU A 177 24.00 -28.82 -10.59
CA LEU A 177 24.48 -28.56 -11.94
C LEU A 177 25.10 -27.16 -11.96
N VAL A 178 26.40 -27.10 -12.21
CA VAL A 178 27.20 -25.87 -12.24
C VAL A 178 27.72 -25.64 -13.64
N TRP A 179 27.64 -24.40 -14.13
CA TRP A 179 28.21 -24.01 -15.41
C TRP A 179 28.71 -22.56 -15.39
N SER A 180 29.61 -22.23 -16.31
CA SER A 180 30.13 -20.87 -16.49
C SER A 180 29.29 -20.14 -17.53
N VAL A 181 28.94 -18.89 -17.23
CA VAL A 181 28.29 -18.00 -18.20
C VAL A 181 29.30 -17.23 -19.07
N ARG A 182 30.61 -17.31 -18.75
CA ARG A 182 31.68 -16.56 -19.42
C ARG A 182 32.53 -17.37 -20.41
N ASP A 183 32.14 -18.62 -20.70
CA ASP A 183 32.92 -19.54 -21.57
C ASP A 183 34.36 -19.79 -21.07
N GLU A 184 34.62 -19.58 -19.77
CA GLU A 184 35.90 -19.87 -19.10
C GLU A 184 36.05 -21.37 -18.79
N GLU A 185 37.30 -21.88 -18.69
CA GLU A 185 37.55 -23.31 -18.45
C GLU A 185 36.98 -23.78 -17.10
N LEU A 186 36.04 -24.73 -17.14
CA LEU A 186 35.48 -25.45 -15.98
C LEU A 186 35.84 -26.94 -16.10
N ASP A 187 37.11 -27.26 -15.87
CA ASP A 187 37.57 -28.66 -15.86
C ASP A 187 37.49 -29.27 -14.46
N GLU A 188 37.84 -28.49 -13.43
CA GLU A 188 37.69 -28.84 -12.00
C GLU A 188 37.16 -27.62 -11.22
N LEU A 189 36.33 -27.86 -10.20
CA LEU A 189 35.90 -26.79 -9.28
C LEU A 189 37.03 -26.52 -8.29
N SER A 190 37.31 -25.25 -8.00
CA SER A 190 38.16 -24.90 -6.85
C SER A 190 37.49 -25.37 -5.56
N GLU A 191 38.28 -25.58 -4.50
CA GLU A 191 37.74 -25.94 -3.17
C GLU A 191 36.67 -24.94 -2.70
N GLU A 192 36.90 -23.65 -2.95
CA GLU A 192 35.95 -22.57 -2.64
C GLU A 192 34.62 -22.72 -3.39
N VAL A 193 34.66 -22.97 -4.71
CA VAL A 193 33.45 -23.15 -5.52
C VAL A 193 32.72 -24.44 -5.13
N GLN A 194 33.46 -25.51 -4.86
CA GLN A 194 32.88 -26.77 -4.38
C GLN A 194 32.18 -26.59 -3.02
N GLU A 195 32.76 -25.80 -2.12
CA GLU A 195 32.16 -25.45 -0.84
C GLU A 195 30.87 -24.62 -1.02
N GLN A 196 30.90 -23.61 -1.91
CA GLN A 196 29.72 -22.78 -2.24
C GLN A 196 28.59 -23.61 -2.88
N CYS A 197 28.92 -24.64 -3.66
CA CYS A 197 27.95 -25.59 -4.19
C CYS A 197 27.26 -26.42 -3.09
N GLY A 198 27.87 -26.56 -1.91
CA GLY A 198 27.31 -27.21 -0.73
C GLY A 198 26.22 -26.42 0.00
N ARG A 199 25.82 -25.23 -0.51
CA ARG A 199 24.82 -24.39 0.15
C ARG A 199 23.48 -25.11 0.39
N ALA A 200 22.83 -24.74 1.49
CA ALA A 200 21.49 -25.20 1.83
C ALA A 200 20.43 -24.63 0.87
N PRO A 201 19.23 -25.24 0.80
CA PRO A 201 18.11 -24.67 0.06
C PRO A 201 17.79 -23.25 0.54
N LEU A 202 17.53 -22.34 -0.40
CA LEU A 202 17.23 -20.96 -0.06
C LEU A 202 15.96 -20.85 0.80
N GLY A 203 16.05 -20.02 1.84
CA GLY A 203 14.99 -19.82 2.82
C GLY A 203 15.11 -20.69 4.08
N GLY A 204 16.05 -21.63 4.12
CA GLY A 204 16.36 -22.41 5.33
C GLY A 204 17.20 -21.67 6.36
N ASP A 205 17.95 -20.66 5.92
CA ASP A 205 18.88 -19.87 6.75
C ASP A 205 18.47 -18.39 6.79
N ALA A 206 18.94 -17.69 7.82
CA ALA A 206 18.79 -16.24 7.92
C ALA A 206 19.50 -15.52 6.75
N ILE A 207 18.83 -14.52 6.18
CA ILE A 207 19.42 -13.62 5.19
C ILE A 207 20.55 -12.81 5.87
N PRO A 208 21.76 -12.74 5.28
CA PRO A 208 22.83 -11.90 5.79
C PRO A 208 22.41 -10.43 5.89
N SER A 209 22.98 -9.68 6.84
CA SER A 209 22.70 -8.24 7.00
C SER A 209 23.07 -7.40 5.76
N ALA A 210 24.03 -7.87 4.96
CA ALA A 210 24.40 -7.27 3.67
C ALA A 210 23.34 -7.49 2.56
N GLY A 211 22.31 -8.30 2.83
CA GLY A 211 21.30 -8.71 1.87
C GLY A 211 21.54 -10.12 1.33
N LEU A 212 20.57 -10.58 0.53
CA LEU A 212 20.66 -11.84 -0.20
C LEU A 212 21.56 -11.64 -1.43
N SER A 213 22.61 -12.44 -1.55
CA SER A 213 23.50 -12.48 -2.72
C SER A 213 23.80 -13.92 -3.15
N ASP A 214 24.24 -14.09 -4.39
CA ASP A 214 24.70 -15.37 -4.95
C ASP A 214 26.21 -15.26 -5.29
N PRO A 215 27.11 -15.71 -4.40
CA PRO A 215 28.55 -15.62 -4.62
C PRO A 215 29.03 -16.32 -5.90
N LEU A 216 28.33 -17.36 -6.35
CA LEU A 216 28.66 -18.05 -7.59
C LEU A 216 28.30 -17.20 -8.80
N ALA A 217 27.12 -16.55 -8.77
CA ALA A 217 26.73 -15.60 -9.81
C ALA A 217 27.71 -14.43 -9.93
N ASP A 218 28.18 -13.90 -8.80
CA ASP A 218 29.20 -12.83 -8.76
C ASP A 218 30.52 -13.24 -9.44
N GLN A 219 30.85 -14.53 -9.40
CA GLN A 219 32.02 -15.13 -10.06
C GLN A 219 31.76 -15.51 -11.53
N GLY A 220 30.55 -15.29 -12.07
CA GLY A 220 30.19 -15.72 -13.43
C GLY A 220 29.87 -17.22 -13.55
N LEU A 221 29.47 -17.84 -12.45
CA LEU A 221 28.99 -19.22 -12.39
C LEU A 221 27.50 -19.26 -12.10
N SER A 222 26.80 -20.25 -12.63
CA SER A 222 25.39 -20.50 -12.33
C SER A 222 25.23 -21.87 -11.72
N LEU A 223 24.43 -21.96 -10.66
CA LEU A 223 24.14 -23.19 -9.94
C LEU A 223 22.64 -23.48 -9.91
N LEU A 224 22.26 -24.67 -10.41
CA LEU A 224 20.95 -25.25 -10.17
C LEU A 224 21.03 -26.33 -9.08
N CYS A 225 20.12 -26.26 -8.11
CA CYS A 225 19.93 -27.33 -7.13
C CYS A 225 18.65 -28.10 -7.45
N VAL A 226 18.74 -29.42 -7.58
CA VAL A 226 17.61 -30.27 -7.98
C VAL A 226 17.36 -31.37 -6.95
N GLY A 227 16.10 -31.68 -6.69
CA GLY A 227 15.73 -32.77 -5.79
C GLY A 227 14.23 -32.87 -5.52
N ASP A 228 13.89 -33.38 -4.34
CA ASP A 228 12.51 -33.53 -3.89
C ASP A 228 12.02 -32.25 -3.21
N ALA A 229 10.77 -31.87 -3.52
CA ALA A 229 10.11 -30.68 -3.00
C ALA A 229 9.90 -30.70 -1.47
N GLY A 230 10.08 -31.84 -0.81
CA GLY A 230 9.91 -32.00 0.62
C GLY A 230 8.50 -32.41 1.02
N PRO A 231 8.20 -32.43 2.32
CA PRO A 231 7.01 -33.09 2.87
C PRO A 231 5.67 -32.42 2.51
N GLU A 232 5.66 -31.14 2.09
CA GLU A 232 4.44 -30.49 1.60
C GLU A 232 3.98 -31.07 0.25
N HIS A 233 4.94 -31.50 -0.58
CA HIS A 233 4.70 -32.01 -1.93
C HIS A 233 5.62 -33.20 -2.24
N PRO A 234 5.51 -34.32 -1.50
CA PRO A 234 6.44 -35.44 -1.62
C PRO A 234 6.41 -36.04 -3.03
N GLY A 235 7.58 -36.31 -3.59
CA GLY A 235 7.75 -36.85 -4.94
C GLY A 235 7.61 -35.82 -6.06
N VAL A 236 7.28 -34.56 -5.76
CA VAL A 236 7.32 -33.49 -6.77
C VAL A 236 8.76 -33.00 -6.91
N VAL A 237 9.22 -32.81 -8.15
CA VAL A 237 10.59 -32.33 -8.39
C VAL A 237 10.67 -30.84 -8.10
N ARG A 238 11.72 -30.41 -7.40
CA ARG A 238 12.04 -29.01 -7.17
C ARG A 238 13.37 -28.63 -7.82
N ILE A 239 13.40 -27.44 -8.42
CA ILE A 239 14.62 -26.77 -8.89
C ILE A 239 14.75 -25.43 -8.16
N GLU A 240 15.91 -25.16 -7.58
CA GLU A 240 16.29 -23.80 -7.18
C GLU A 240 17.15 -23.14 -8.24
N LEU A 241 16.68 -21.97 -8.70
CA LEU A 241 17.28 -21.14 -9.72
C LEU A 241 18.39 -20.27 -9.11
N PRO A 242 19.49 -20.02 -9.85
CA PRO A 242 20.53 -19.07 -9.45
C PRO A 242 20.04 -17.63 -9.55
N GLN A 243 20.81 -16.70 -8.99
CA GLN A 243 20.60 -15.28 -9.27
C GLN A 243 20.99 -14.96 -10.72
N LEU A 244 20.05 -14.41 -11.49
CA LEU A 244 20.28 -13.89 -12.83
C LEU A 244 19.83 -12.43 -12.88
N THR A 245 20.58 -11.59 -13.60
CA THR A 245 20.31 -10.16 -13.74
C THR A 245 19.66 -9.81 -15.08
N ASP A 246 19.79 -10.67 -16.09
CA ASP A 246 19.27 -10.45 -17.44
C ASP A 246 17.99 -11.26 -17.71
N VAL A 247 16.99 -10.59 -18.28
CA VAL A 247 15.67 -11.18 -18.59
C VAL A 247 15.75 -12.19 -19.72
N SER A 248 16.60 -11.97 -20.73
CA SER A 248 16.78 -12.93 -21.83
C SER A 248 17.40 -14.22 -21.32
N GLU A 249 18.46 -14.12 -20.50
CA GLU A 249 19.11 -15.29 -19.89
C GLU A 249 18.14 -16.09 -19.02
N PHE A 250 17.34 -15.39 -18.20
CA PHE A 250 16.32 -16.04 -17.37
C PHE A 250 15.23 -16.72 -18.21
N SER A 251 14.74 -16.06 -19.26
CA SER A 251 13.75 -16.63 -20.18
C SER A 251 14.26 -17.90 -20.88
N ASP A 252 15.51 -17.86 -21.36
CA ASP A 252 16.16 -19.01 -21.99
C ASP A 252 16.34 -20.17 -21.01
N LEU A 253 16.66 -19.88 -19.75
CA LEU A 253 16.77 -20.89 -18.70
C LEU A 253 15.42 -21.57 -18.44
N LEU A 254 14.32 -20.82 -18.37
CA LEU A 254 12.98 -21.40 -18.20
C LEU A 254 12.60 -22.29 -19.39
N GLU A 255 12.93 -21.89 -20.62
CA GLU A 255 12.68 -22.71 -21.81
C GLU A 255 13.50 -24.01 -21.78
N LEU A 256 14.78 -23.91 -21.41
CA LEU A 256 15.67 -25.05 -21.24
C LEU A 256 15.15 -26.03 -20.19
N ILE A 257 14.69 -25.53 -19.04
CA ILE A 257 14.07 -26.35 -17.99
C ILE A 257 12.83 -27.05 -18.54
N GLY A 258 11.98 -26.34 -19.29
CA GLY A 258 10.81 -26.93 -19.93
C GLY A 258 11.18 -28.08 -20.88
N GLU A 259 12.19 -27.90 -21.72
CA GLU A 259 12.70 -28.97 -22.61
C GLU A 259 13.19 -30.18 -21.82
N ALA A 260 14.03 -29.97 -20.81
CA ALA A 260 14.58 -31.03 -19.99
C ALA A 260 13.48 -31.78 -19.21
N CYS A 261 12.48 -31.07 -18.68
CA CYS A 261 11.34 -31.67 -18.02
C CYS A 261 10.51 -32.56 -18.95
N ARG A 262 10.29 -32.15 -20.21
CA ARG A 262 9.59 -32.98 -21.20
C ARG A 262 10.38 -34.25 -21.52
N ALA A 263 11.69 -34.15 -21.70
CA ALA A 263 12.55 -35.29 -21.97
C ALA A 263 12.59 -36.27 -20.78
N ALA A 264 12.69 -35.75 -19.54
CA ALA A 264 12.71 -36.53 -18.31
C ALA A 264 11.33 -37.03 -17.84
N ARG A 265 10.25 -36.64 -18.54
CA ARG A 265 8.83 -36.93 -18.23
C ARG A 265 8.39 -36.46 -16.84
N ILE A 266 8.71 -35.21 -16.53
CA ILE A 266 8.29 -34.55 -15.28
C ILE A 266 6.87 -34.02 -15.43
N GLU A 267 5.96 -34.46 -14.55
CA GLU A 267 4.54 -34.07 -14.57
C GLU A 267 4.17 -33.00 -13.53
N GLY A 268 5.09 -32.67 -12.62
CA GLY A 268 4.93 -31.62 -11.62
C GLY A 268 6.27 -31.03 -11.24
N LEU A 269 6.34 -29.71 -11.20
CA LEU A 269 7.59 -28.97 -10.97
C LEU A 269 7.35 -27.81 -10.00
N ILE A 270 8.21 -27.70 -8.99
CA ILE A 270 8.35 -26.50 -8.17
C ILE A 270 9.61 -25.76 -8.59
N LEU A 271 9.44 -24.51 -9.00
CA LEU A 271 10.55 -23.58 -9.18
C LEU A 271 10.66 -22.69 -7.94
N GLY A 272 11.87 -22.56 -7.42
CA GLY A 272 12.19 -21.63 -6.34
C GLY A 272 13.59 -21.04 -6.49
N GLY A 273 14.06 -20.35 -5.46
CA GLY A 273 15.41 -19.78 -5.43
C GLY A 273 15.41 -18.25 -5.39
N TYR A 274 16.39 -17.65 -6.09
CA TYR A 274 16.51 -16.20 -6.14
C TYR A 274 15.34 -15.55 -6.91
N PRO A 275 14.97 -14.30 -6.60
CA PRO A 275 13.97 -13.55 -7.37
C PRO A 275 14.39 -13.40 -8.85
N PRO A 276 13.45 -13.44 -9.80
CA PRO A 276 13.76 -13.30 -11.23
C PRO A 276 14.14 -11.85 -11.58
N PRO A 277 14.95 -11.63 -12.64
CA PRO A 277 15.18 -10.31 -13.20
C PRO A 277 13.91 -9.78 -13.88
N VAL A 278 13.76 -8.46 -13.89
CA VAL A 278 12.61 -7.76 -14.47
C VAL A 278 13.06 -6.63 -15.38
N ASP A 279 12.33 -6.44 -16.47
CA ASP A 279 12.47 -5.32 -17.39
C ASP A 279 11.08 -4.88 -17.89
N ARG A 280 11.05 -4.08 -18.95
CA ARG A 280 9.80 -3.59 -19.55
C ARG A 280 8.93 -4.68 -20.20
N ASN A 281 9.48 -5.85 -20.52
CA ASN A 281 8.83 -6.90 -21.30
C ASN A 281 8.16 -7.95 -20.41
N VAL A 282 8.62 -8.07 -19.16
CA VAL A 282 8.12 -9.04 -18.19
C VAL A 282 7.43 -8.35 -17.02
N ALA A 283 6.57 -9.11 -16.36
CA ALA A 283 5.86 -8.70 -15.18
C ALA A 283 6.12 -9.69 -14.06
N TRP A 284 6.33 -9.15 -12.87
CA TRP A 284 6.62 -9.90 -11.66
C TRP A 284 5.75 -9.35 -10.54
N ALA A 285 4.87 -10.20 -10.01
CA ALA A 285 4.07 -9.89 -8.84
C ALA A 285 4.39 -10.88 -7.73
N THR A 286 4.38 -10.44 -6.46
CA THR A 286 4.60 -11.34 -5.31
C THR A 286 3.45 -11.28 -4.32
N ILE A 287 3.23 -12.41 -3.67
CA ILE A 287 2.22 -12.63 -2.63
C ILE A 287 3.00 -12.96 -1.37
N THR A 288 2.92 -12.07 -0.39
CA THR A 288 3.77 -12.07 0.79
C THR A 288 2.95 -11.92 2.08
N PRO A 289 3.46 -12.45 3.20
CA PRO A 289 2.84 -12.25 4.51
C PRO A 289 3.29 -10.94 5.14
N ASP A 290 2.32 -10.16 5.61
CA ASP A 290 2.55 -9.01 6.48
C ASP A 290 1.65 -9.10 7.73
N PRO A 291 1.95 -8.42 8.85
CA PRO A 291 1.12 -8.42 10.05
C PRO A 291 -0.37 -8.23 9.76
N GLY A 292 -1.18 -9.24 10.07
CA GLY A 292 -2.63 -9.19 9.92
C GLY A 292 -3.19 -9.28 8.49
N VAL A 293 -2.34 -9.32 7.45
CA VAL A 293 -2.77 -9.30 6.04
C VAL A 293 -1.94 -10.25 5.15
N ILE A 294 -2.46 -10.52 3.96
CA ILE A 294 -1.69 -10.94 2.79
C ILE A 294 -1.47 -9.68 1.95
N GLU A 295 -0.22 -9.39 1.63
CA GLU A 295 0.19 -8.29 0.77
C GLU A 295 0.48 -8.83 -0.64
N ILE A 296 0.03 -8.08 -1.65
CA ILE A 296 0.35 -8.35 -3.04
C ILE A 296 1.22 -7.21 -3.55
N ASN A 297 2.48 -7.46 -3.88
CA ASN A 297 3.28 -6.48 -4.62
C ASN A 297 2.96 -6.66 -6.10
N THR A 298 2.18 -5.77 -6.69
CA THR A 298 1.74 -5.91 -8.08
C THR A 298 2.87 -5.60 -9.05
N ALA A 299 2.90 -6.29 -10.19
CA ALA A 299 3.75 -5.87 -11.29
C ALA A 299 3.34 -4.45 -11.75
N PRO A 300 4.30 -3.52 -11.94
CA PRO A 300 3.94 -2.16 -12.31
C PRO A 300 3.29 -2.11 -13.69
N CYS A 301 2.28 -1.28 -13.87
CA CYS A 301 1.56 -1.07 -15.12
C CYS A 301 2.03 0.23 -15.79
N SER A 302 2.09 0.25 -17.13
CA SER A 302 2.41 1.46 -17.89
C SER A 302 1.30 2.52 -17.86
N GLY A 303 0.08 2.11 -17.53
CA GLY A 303 -1.11 2.96 -17.50
C GLY A 303 -2.13 2.49 -16.46
N THR A 304 -3.08 3.36 -16.16
CA THR A 304 -4.12 3.16 -15.15
C THR A 304 -5.23 2.23 -15.60
N ARG A 305 -5.47 2.09 -16.91
CA ARG A 305 -6.41 1.09 -17.44
C ARG A 305 -5.91 -0.34 -17.19
N GLY A 306 -4.62 -0.59 -17.44
CA GLY A 306 -3.98 -1.89 -17.13
C GLY A 306 -4.04 -2.18 -15.63
N LEU A 307 -3.72 -1.17 -14.80
CA LEU A 307 -3.85 -1.28 -13.36
C LEU A 307 -5.27 -1.64 -12.92
N LEU A 308 -6.32 -1.03 -13.49
CA LEU A 308 -7.71 -1.36 -13.17
C LEU A 308 -8.04 -2.82 -13.53
N HIS A 309 -7.59 -3.28 -14.69
CA HIS A 309 -7.81 -4.67 -15.14
C HIS A 309 -7.20 -5.68 -14.15
N ASP A 310 -5.91 -5.51 -13.84
CA ASP A 310 -5.18 -6.39 -12.92
C ASP A 310 -5.76 -6.30 -11.50
N SER A 311 -6.07 -5.09 -11.03
CA SER A 311 -6.69 -4.88 -9.72
C SER A 311 -8.04 -5.60 -9.61
N ARG A 312 -8.89 -5.57 -10.65
CA ARG A 312 -10.16 -6.29 -10.63
C ARG A 312 -9.96 -7.80 -10.49
N ILE A 313 -8.96 -8.37 -11.16
CA ILE A 313 -8.62 -9.79 -11.02
C ILE A 313 -8.19 -10.08 -9.58
N LEU A 314 -7.30 -9.27 -9.00
CA LEU A 314 -6.82 -9.43 -7.62
C LEU A 314 -7.97 -9.39 -6.60
N TYR A 315 -8.86 -8.41 -6.70
CA TYR A 315 -9.99 -8.26 -5.77
C TYR A 315 -10.97 -9.42 -5.91
N GLN A 316 -11.24 -9.91 -7.13
CA GLN A 316 -12.08 -11.09 -7.35
C GLN A 316 -11.47 -12.36 -6.76
N VAL A 317 -10.15 -12.56 -6.89
CA VAL A 317 -9.45 -13.69 -6.26
C VAL A 317 -9.49 -13.58 -4.74
N ALA A 318 -9.27 -12.39 -4.17
CA ALA A 318 -9.36 -12.14 -2.74
C ALA A 318 -10.76 -12.48 -2.20
N GLU A 319 -11.81 -11.94 -2.84
CA GLU A 319 -13.21 -12.18 -2.47
C GLU A 319 -13.57 -13.66 -2.52
N ALA A 320 -13.17 -14.38 -3.57
CA ALA A 320 -13.41 -15.82 -3.71
C ALA A 320 -12.76 -16.67 -2.60
N LEU A 321 -11.73 -16.13 -1.93
CA LEU A 321 -11.05 -16.75 -0.79
C LEU A 321 -11.56 -16.25 0.57
N GLY A 322 -12.61 -15.44 0.58
CA GLY A 322 -13.17 -14.81 1.77
C GLY A 322 -12.25 -13.76 2.39
N LEU A 323 -11.34 -13.19 1.59
CA LEU A 323 -10.48 -12.08 2.00
C LEU A 323 -11.11 -10.74 1.61
N SER A 324 -10.74 -9.67 2.32
CA SER A 324 -11.35 -8.35 2.19
C SER A 324 -10.29 -7.25 2.22
N PRO A 325 -10.42 -6.19 1.41
CA PRO A 325 -9.55 -5.00 1.47
C PRO A 325 -9.89 -4.07 2.64
N VAL A 326 -10.97 -4.37 3.36
CA VAL A 326 -11.50 -3.58 4.48
C VAL A 326 -11.83 -4.47 5.69
N ARG A 327 -11.75 -3.90 6.88
CA ARG A 327 -12.32 -4.46 8.12
C ARG A 327 -13.50 -3.62 8.56
N MET A 328 -14.35 -4.21 9.40
CA MET A 328 -15.48 -3.53 10.01
C MET A 328 -15.41 -3.74 11.51
N HIS A 329 -15.36 -2.66 12.29
CA HIS A 329 -15.43 -2.74 13.73
C HIS A 329 -16.84 -3.13 14.19
N TYR A 330 -16.94 -3.62 15.43
CA TYR A 330 -18.19 -4.04 16.05
C TYR A 330 -19.31 -3.00 15.96
N ASN A 331 -18.97 -1.72 16.07
CA ASN A 331 -19.91 -0.59 16.03
C ASN A 331 -20.27 -0.11 14.62
N GLY A 332 -19.80 -0.80 13.57
CA GLY A 332 -20.07 -0.48 12.18
C GLY A 332 -19.04 0.44 11.52
N GLU A 333 -18.00 0.89 12.23
CA GLU A 333 -16.92 1.68 11.61
C GLU A 333 -16.16 0.86 10.58
N LEU A 334 -16.02 1.40 9.37
CA LEU A 334 -15.26 0.81 8.27
C LEU A 334 -13.80 1.29 8.33
N VAL A 335 -12.87 0.35 8.47
CA VAL A 335 -11.43 0.62 8.45
C VAL A 335 -10.77 -0.17 7.32
N ASP A 336 -9.55 0.17 6.94
CA ASP A 336 -8.80 -0.63 5.96
C ASP A 336 -8.44 -2.02 6.51
N SER A 337 -7.88 -2.86 5.65
CA SER A 337 -7.39 -4.21 5.99
C SER A 337 -6.29 -4.21 7.07
N GLY A 338 -5.68 -3.07 7.37
CA GLY A 338 -4.56 -2.91 8.30
C GLY A 338 -3.17 -2.90 7.64
N GLY A 339 -3.09 -3.24 6.34
CA GLY A 339 -1.87 -3.11 5.55
C GLY A 339 -1.89 -1.86 4.68
N GLY A 340 -0.73 -1.26 4.41
CA GLY A 340 -0.64 -0.02 3.63
C GLY A 340 -0.88 -0.28 2.15
N GLY A 341 -2.02 0.16 1.60
CA GLY A 341 -2.33 0.09 0.16
C GLY A 341 -1.58 1.13 -0.67
N GLN A 342 -0.26 1.08 -0.58
CA GLN A 342 0.65 2.08 -1.12
C GLN A 342 0.59 2.10 -2.64
N ILE A 343 0.77 3.28 -3.23
CA ILE A 343 0.90 3.47 -4.67
C ILE A 343 2.33 3.88 -4.94
N THR A 344 2.95 3.31 -5.97
CA THR A 344 4.34 3.59 -6.33
C THR A 344 4.40 4.10 -7.75
N LEU A 345 5.14 5.18 -7.98
CA LEU A 345 5.43 5.70 -9.31
C LEU A 345 6.88 5.43 -9.69
N GLY A 346 7.10 5.12 -10.96
CA GLY A 346 8.41 4.81 -11.50
C GLY A 346 8.43 4.78 -13.02
N GLY A 347 9.54 4.31 -13.58
CA GLY A 347 9.70 4.03 -15.00
C GLY A 347 9.80 2.52 -15.28
N PRO A 348 9.92 2.12 -16.55
CA PRO A 348 10.19 0.73 -16.94
C PRO A 348 11.58 0.23 -16.49
N SER A 349 12.49 1.14 -16.16
CA SER A 349 13.84 0.89 -15.64
C SER A 349 14.25 2.00 -14.67
N PHE A 350 15.36 1.82 -13.95
CA PHE A 350 15.92 2.84 -13.05
C PHE A 350 16.17 4.15 -13.83
N GLU A 351 16.86 4.07 -14.97
CA GLU A 351 17.27 5.20 -15.79
C GLU A 351 16.09 5.93 -16.44
N GLU A 352 15.01 5.21 -16.71
CA GLU A 352 13.78 5.76 -17.31
C GLU A 352 12.76 6.22 -16.25
N SER A 353 13.13 6.28 -14.98
CA SER A 353 12.28 6.85 -13.94
C SER A 353 11.86 8.29 -14.27
N PRO A 354 10.57 8.65 -14.13
CA PRO A 354 10.11 10.01 -14.38
C PRO A 354 10.81 11.04 -13.47
N PHE A 355 11.28 10.61 -12.30
CA PHE A 355 12.02 11.45 -11.34
C PHE A 355 13.44 11.79 -11.80
N PHE A 356 14.00 11.04 -12.75
CA PHE A 356 15.32 11.33 -13.34
C PHE A 356 15.19 11.92 -14.75
N ARG A 357 14.16 11.52 -15.51
CA ARG A 357 13.82 12.15 -16.79
C ARG A 357 13.33 13.59 -16.62
N HIS A 358 12.72 13.89 -15.47
CA HIS A 358 12.34 15.24 -15.05
C HIS A 358 12.93 15.52 -13.66
N PRO A 359 14.22 15.93 -13.57
CA PRO A 359 14.95 15.99 -12.29
C PRO A 359 14.32 16.89 -11.21
N GLN A 360 13.55 17.90 -11.62
CA GLN A 360 12.84 18.81 -10.70
C GLN A 360 11.46 18.29 -10.25
N LEU A 361 11.03 17.11 -10.72
CA LEU A 361 9.71 16.57 -10.42
C LEU A 361 9.54 16.30 -8.92
N LEU A 362 10.51 15.64 -8.28
CA LEU A 362 10.38 15.27 -6.87
C LEU A 362 10.37 16.48 -5.94
N SER A 363 11.24 17.47 -6.17
CA SER A 363 11.26 18.72 -5.39
C SER A 363 9.94 19.47 -5.49
N ARG A 364 9.38 19.58 -6.70
CA ARG A 364 8.06 20.17 -6.95
C ARG A 364 6.94 19.37 -6.29
N MET A 365 7.07 18.04 -6.25
CA MET A 365 6.09 17.16 -5.64
C MET A 365 6.04 17.34 -4.12
N VAL A 366 7.19 17.46 -3.45
CA VAL A 366 7.27 17.80 -2.03
C VAL A 366 6.58 19.14 -1.76
N CYS A 367 6.84 20.17 -2.58
CA CYS A 367 6.14 21.46 -2.46
C CYS A 367 4.63 21.34 -2.71
N PHE A 368 4.22 20.53 -3.68
CA PHE A 368 2.80 20.34 -4.03
C PHE A 368 2.03 19.62 -2.92
N PHE A 369 2.58 18.55 -2.35
CA PHE A 369 2.00 17.86 -1.20
C PHE A 369 1.98 18.75 0.04
N SER A 370 3.05 19.53 0.29
CA SER A 370 3.05 20.53 1.36
C SER A 370 1.89 21.54 1.18
N ARG A 371 1.67 22.01 -0.04
CA ARG A 371 0.58 22.95 -0.34
C ARG A 371 -0.81 22.35 -0.23
N HIS A 372 -0.98 21.04 -0.47
CA HIS A 372 -2.29 20.39 -0.54
C HIS A 372 -2.46 19.26 0.50
N PRO A 373 -2.85 19.59 1.75
CA PRO A 373 -3.12 18.59 2.80
C PRO A 373 -4.15 17.53 2.44
N ALA A 374 -5.04 17.76 1.46
CA ALA A 374 -5.97 16.76 0.95
C ALA A 374 -5.25 15.49 0.46
N LEU A 375 -4.08 15.64 -0.17
CA LEU A 375 -3.31 14.51 -0.69
C LEU A 375 -2.71 13.65 0.44
N SER A 376 -2.55 14.22 1.63
CA SER A 376 -1.98 13.52 2.78
C SER A 376 -3.02 13.02 3.78
N TYR A 377 -4.21 13.64 3.86
CA TYR A 377 -5.19 13.34 4.92
C TYR A 377 -6.54 12.85 4.41
N LEU A 378 -7.00 13.28 3.23
CA LEU A 378 -8.33 12.93 2.74
C LEU A 378 -8.44 11.42 2.49
N PHE A 379 -7.41 10.86 1.88
CA PHE A 379 -7.29 9.45 1.50
C PHE A 379 -6.52 8.61 2.51
N ALA A 380 -6.12 9.17 3.65
CA ALA A 380 -5.28 8.47 4.61
C ALA A 380 -6.04 7.47 5.47
N VAL A 381 -5.24 6.63 6.15
CA VAL A 381 -5.68 5.76 7.25
C VAL A 381 -6.14 6.60 8.45
N ASP A 382 -6.71 5.97 9.47
CA ASP A 382 -7.28 6.69 10.63
C ASP A 382 -6.24 7.44 11.47
N SER A 383 -4.97 7.00 11.44
CA SER A 383 -3.86 7.60 12.17
C SER A 383 -3.01 8.43 11.22
N VAL A 384 -3.07 9.76 11.35
CA VAL A 384 -2.21 10.71 10.63
C VAL A 384 -1.40 11.57 11.59
N GLY A 385 -0.47 12.35 11.06
CA GLY A 385 0.38 13.25 11.84
C GLY A 385 1.85 12.81 11.90
N GLY A 386 2.68 13.62 12.57
CA GLY A 386 4.12 13.38 12.75
C GLY A 386 4.49 12.05 13.44
N SER A 387 3.52 11.35 14.03
CA SER A 387 3.69 10.04 14.69
C SER A 387 3.09 8.86 13.90
N SER A 388 2.47 9.14 12.75
CA SER A 388 1.77 8.15 11.91
C SER A 388 2.72 7.31 11.04
N GLN A 389 2.16 6.43 10.22
CA GLN A 389 2.91 5.62 9.25
C GLN A 389 3.16 6.33 7.90
N SER A 390 2.73 7.59 7.79
CA SER A 390 2.93 8.44 6.63
C SER A 390 3.00 9.94 7.01
N PRO A 391 3.82 10.37 8.00
CA PRO A 391 4.03 11.78 8.29
C PRO A 391 4.42 12.60 7.05
N ARG A 392 3.93 13.84 7.04
CA ARG A 392 4.32 14.83 6.05
C ARG A 392 5.69 15.41 6.35
N ALA A 393 6.37 15.91 5.33
CA ALA A 393 7.66 16.58 5.48
C ALA A 393 7.57 17.86 6.34
N ASP A 394 6.39 18.50 6.41
CA ASP A 394 6.12 19.71 7.20
C ASP A 394 5.51 19.45 8.59
N GLU A 395 5.50 18.20 9.04
CA GLU A 395 5.09 17.80 10.41
C GLU A 395 6.27 17.56 11.37
N GLY A 396 7.50 17.81 10.89
CA GLY A 396 8.71 17.84 11.69
C GLY A 396 8.84 19.09 12.59
N SER A 397 10.04 19.34 13.10
CA SER A 397 10.30 20.57 13.87
C SER A 397 10.33 21.80 12.95
N VAL A 398 10.17 22.99 13.53
CA VAL A 398 10.21 24.26 12.78
C VAL A 398 11.58 24.45 12.12
N GLU A 399 12.65 24.03 12.79
CA GLU A 399 14.02 24.08 12.28
C GLU A 399 14.20 23.15 11.08
N THR A 400 13.75 21.90 11.16
CA THR A 400 13.80 20.95 10.03
C THR A 400 13.07 21.48 8.81
N LEU A 401 11.94 22.16 9.01
CA LEU A 401 11.13 22.70 7.93
C LEU A 401 11.79 23.91 7.24
N ALA A 402 12.49 24.77 7.99
CA ALA A 402 13.27 25.86 7.41
C ALA A 402 14.42 25.32 6.55
N GLU A 403 15.13 24.29 7.03
CA GLU A 403 16.21 23.62 6.30
C GLU A 403 15.70 22.88 5.06
N LEU A 404 14.50 22.26 5.11
CA LEU A 404 13.85 21.68 3.93
C LEU A 404 13.59 22.73 2.86
N GLY A 405 13.12 23.92 3.25
CA GLY A 405 12.89 25.04 2.33
C GLY A 405 14.18 25.44 1.60
N LEU A 406 15.29 25.55 2.34
CA LEU A 406 16.61 25.84 1.76
C LEU A 406 17.09 24.70 0.85
N ALA A 407 16.97 23.44 1.28
CA ALA A 407 17.37 22.28 0.50
C ALA A 407 16.63 22.22 -0.85
N LEU A 408 15.32 22.48 -0.85
CA LEU A 408 14.52 22.54 -2.07
C LEU A 408 14.92 23.70 -2.98
N GLU A 409 15.25 24.87 -2.41
CA GLU A 409 15.74 26.01 -3.19
C GLU A 409 17.10 25.72 -3.83
N LEU A 410 18.03 25.10 -3.09
CA LEU A 410 19.35 24.72 -3.59
C LEU A 410 19.25 23.65 -4.68
N LEU A 411 18.42 22.63 -4.49
CA LEU A 411 18.20 21.57 -5.49
C LEU A 411 17.58 22.12 -6.78
N GLN A 412 16.69 23.12 -6.68
CA GLN A 412 16.09 23.80 -7.84
C GLN A 412 17.09 24.65 -8.65
N ARG A 413 18.24 25.02 -8.07
CA ARG A 413 19.32 25.75 -8.78
C ARG A 413 20.21 24.82 -9.61
N ILE A 414 20.16 23.52 -9.36
CA ILE A 414 20.89 22.53 -10.14
C ILE A 414 20.06 22.22 -11.39
N GLU A 415 20.61 22.50 -12.57
CA GLU A 415 19.90 22.31 -13.84
C GLU A 415 19.60 20.83 -14.11
N SER A 416 20.53 19.93 -13.76
CA SER A 416 20.42 18.49 -13.95
C SER A 416 21.04 17.74 -12.77
N PRO A 417 20.39 17.72 -11.60
CA PRO A 417 20.88 16.97 -10.45
C PRO A 417 20.91 15.48 -10.78
N SER A 418 21.96 14.80 -10.35
CA SER A 418 22.06 13.35 -10.46
C SER A 418 21.02 12.66 -9.56
N PRO A 419 20.68 11.39 -9.81
CA PRO A 419 19.82 10.61 -8.90
C PRO A 419 20.28 10.65 -7.44
N GLU A 420 21.59 10.63 -7.22
CA GLU A 420 22.20 10.68 -5.88
C GLU A 420 22.10 12.09 -5.26
N ASP A 421 22.23 13.17 -6.04
CA ASP A 421 22.00 14.54 -5.57
C ASP A 421 20.56 14.71 -5.08
N ILE A 422 19.58 14.22 -5.86
CA ILE A 422 18.15 14.28 -5.52
C ILE A 422 17.90 13.51 -4.22
N TRP A 423 18.39 12.28 -4.13
CA TRP A 423 18.16 11.43 -2.96
C TRP A 423 18.84 11.99 -1.71
N SER A 424 20.14 12.30 -1.77
CA SER A 424 20.91 12.76 -0.61
C SER A 424 20.41 14.11 -0.07
N THR A 425 19.89 14.98 -0.94
CA THR A 425 19.33 16.27 -0.54
C THR A 425 17.99 16.12 0.18
N LEU A 426 17.12 15.21 -0.26
CA LEU A 426 15.74 15.09 0.26
C LEU A 426 15.59 14.02 1.35
N ALA A 427 16.40 12.97 1.34
CA ALA A 427 16.28 11.84 2.27
C ALA A 427 16.28 12.25 3.76
N PRO A 428 17.08 13.24 4.22
CA PRO A 428 17.03 13.66 5.63
C PRO A 428 15.71 14.30 6.07
N PHE A 429 14.89 14.77 5.12
CA PHE A 429 13.64 15.48 5.40
C PHE A 429 12.39 14.63 5.12
N LEU A 430 12.52 13.64 4.24
CA LEU A 430 11.45 12.69 3.92
C LEU A 430 11.55 11.47 4.86
N VAL A 431 11.36 11.75 6.15
CA VAL A 431 11.45 10.79 7.25
C VAL A 431 10.40 11.11 8.30
N ASP A 432 10.11 10.15 9.17
CA ASP A 432 9.44 10.47 10.42
C ASP A 432 10.37 11.18 11.41
N ARG A 433 9.81 11.56 12.58
CA ARG A 433 10.54 12.27 13.65
C ARG A 433 11.78 11.54 14.21
N PHE A 434 12.01 10.28 13.83
CA PHE A 434 13.16 9.48 14.25
C PHE A 434 14.11 9.15 13.09
N GLY A 435 13.91 9.75 11.92
CA GLY A 435 14.74 9.50 10.75
C GLY A 435 14.38 8.24 9.97
N ASN A 436 13.22 7.62 10.19
CA ASN A 436 12.81 6.46 9.41
C ASN A 436 12.10 6.90 8.12
N SER A 437 12.78 6.72 6.98
CA SER A 437 12.30 7.07 5.64
C SER A 437 11.17 6.17 5.13
N HIS A 438 11.12 4.91 5.57
CA HIS A 438 10.04 3.98 5.27
C HIS A 438 8.67 4.46 5.79
N ARG A 439 8.63 5.47 6.67
CA ARG A 439 7.39 6.03 7.19
C ARG A 439 7.03 7.37 6.58
N ALA A 440 7.81 7.93 5.66
CA ALA A 440 7.46 9.22 5.06
C ALA A 440 6.25 9.10 4.13
N GLU A 441 5.41 10.14 4.03
CA GLU A 441 4.32 10.15 3.04
C GLU A 441 4.80 9.97 1.60
N LEU A 442 5.98 10.50 1.28
CA LEU A 442 6.71 10.35 0.03
C LEU A 442 7.99 9.58 0.36
N ASN A 443 7.93 8.25 0.25
CA ASN A 443 9.06 7.38 0.53
C ASN A 443 9.97 7.28 -0.70
N ILE A 444 11.25 7.61 -0.51
CA ILE A 444 12.28 7.61 -1.55
C ILE A 444 13.41 6.61 -1.29
N GLU A 445 13.21 5.63 -0.39
CA GLU A 445 14.20 4.58 -0.11
C GLU A 445 14.53 3.76 -1.36
N LYS A 446 13.53 3.50 -2.19
CA LYS A 446 13.63 2.73 -3.44
C LYS A 446 14.03 3.61 -4.65
N LEU A 447 14.33 4.90 -4.44
CA LEU A 447 14.65 5.84 -5.51
C LEU A 447 16.08 5.64 -6.03
N ALA A 448 17.08 6.11 -5.26
CA ALA A 448 18.50 6.04 -5.59
C ALA A 448 19.38 5.98 -4.32
N ASN A 449 18.94 5.23 -3.30
CA ASN A 449 19.64 5.09 -2.03
C ASN A 449 20.89 4.19 -2.17
N PRO A 450 22.12 4.72 -2.00
CA PRO A 450 23.35 3.93 -2.12
C PRO A 450 23.57 2.98 -0.93
N HIS A 451 22.86 3.17 0.18
CA HIS A 451 23.01 2.41 1.42
C HIS A 451 22.02 1.25 1.56
N LEU A 452 21.14 1.04 0.56
CA LEU A 452 20.18 -0.06 0.53
C LEU A 452 20.53 -1.03 -0.62
N PRO A 453 21.34 -2.08 -0.35
CA PRO A 453 21.77 -3.04 -1.37
C PRO A 453 20.59 -3.68 -2.12
N GLY A 454 20.71 -3.77 -3.45
CA GLY A 454 19.71 -4.36 -4.34
C GLY A 454 18.45 -3.51 -4.54
N ARG A 455 17.80 -3.06 -3.46
CA ARG A 455 16.48 -2.38 -3.52
C ARG A 455 16.55 -0.86 -3.56
N GLY A 456 17.69 -0.25 -3.24
CA GLY A 456 17.84 1.20 -3.16
C GLY A 456 17.84 1.92 -4.50
N ARG A 457 18.10 1.20 -5.60
CA ARG A 457 18.26 1.76 -6.95
C ARG A 457 17.19 1.23 -7.91
N LEU A 458 15.92 1.45 -7.58
CA LEU A 458 14.79 1.05 -8.43
C LEU A 458 14.15 2.23 -9.17
N GLY A 459 14.51 3.47 -8.83
CA GLY A 459 13.95 4.68 -9.45
C GLY A 459 12.50 4.93 -9.04
N LEU A 460 12.10 4.44 -7.86
CA LEU A 460 10.71 4.44 -7.40
C LEU A 460 10.48 5.46 -6.28
N VAL A 461 9.31 6.10 -6.32
CA VAL A 461 8.76 6.88 -5.20
C VAL A 461 7.43 6.26 -4.79
N GLU A 462 7.31 5.97 -3.49
CA GLU A 462 6.16 5.31 -2.90
C GLU A 462 5.33 6.30 -2.08
N PHE A 463 4.04 6.37 -2.39
CA PHE A 463 3.07 7.28 -1.80
C PHE A 463 2.32 6.54 -0.69
N ARG A 464 2.68 6.85 0.56
CA ARG A 464 2.22 6.13 1.75
C ARG A 464 1.02 6.75 2.43
N ALA A 465 0.64 7.97 2.05
CA ALA A 465 -0.52 8.67 2.63
C ALA A 465 -1.88 8.16 2.12
N PHE A 466 -1.90 7.16 1.25
CA PHE A 466 -3.11 6.57 0.69
C PHE A 466 -3.43 5.26 1.41
N ARG A 467 -4.62 5.19 2.00
CA ARG A 467 -5.16 3.97 2.60
C ARG A 467 -5.40 2.91 1.55
N MET A 468 -5.53 1.66 2.00
CA MET A 468 -6.03 0.58 1.14
C MET A 468 -7.38 0.94 0.53
N ALA A 469 -7.43 0.94 -0.81
CA ALA A 469 -8.64 1.19 -1.56
C ALA A 469 -9.62 0.03 -1.37
N ASP A 470 -10.89 0.34 -1.11
CA ASP A 470 -11.95 -0.65 -0.94
C ASP A 470 -12.42 -1.28 -2.25
N THR A 471 -12.09 -0.65 -3.39
CA THR A 471 -12.49 -1.05 -4.74
C THR A 471 -11.33 -0.86 -5.72
N PRO A 472 -11.22 -1.70 -6.77
CA PRO A 472 -10.16 -1.56 -7.76
C PRO A 472 -10.30 -0.27 -8.58
N GLU A 473 -11.53 0.21 -8.80
CA GLU A 473 -11.82 1.51 -9.42
C GLU A 473 -11.18 2.67 -8.63
N ARG A 474 -11.33 2.66 -7.31
CA ARG A 474 -10.74 3.69 -6.45
C ARG A 474 -9.22 3.66 -6.50
N ALA A 475 -8.61 2.48 -6.46
CA ALA A 475 -7.16 2.33 -6.59
C ALA A 475 -6.66 2.94 -7.92
N ALA A 476 -7.32 2.61 -9.04
CA ALA A 476 -6.96 3.13 -10.36
C ALA A 476 -7.16 4.66 -10.47
N CYS A 477 -8.23 5.22 -9.88
CA CYS A 477 -8.47 6.66 -9.86
C CYS A 477 -7.43 7.42 -9.01
N LEU A 478 -7.02 6.88 -7.87
CA LEU A 478 -5.94 7.46 -7.06
C LEU A 478 -4.59 7.43 -7.80
N ALA A 479 -4.31 6.34 -8.51
CA ALA A 479 -3.16 6.26 -9.40
C ALA A 479 -3.21 7.30 -10.52
N ALA A 480 -4.37 7.48 -11.16
CA ALA A 480 -4.57 8.51 -12.19
C ALA A 480 -4.36 9.94 -11.64
N LEU A 481 -4.81 10.21 -10.42
CA LEU A 481 -4.54 11.49 -9.74
C LEU A 481 -3.03 11.73 -9.57
N LEU A 482 -2.29 10.76 -9.05
CA LEU A 482 -0.85 10.88 -8.85
C LEU A 482 -0.08 11.02 -10.17
N ARG A 483 -0.52 10.32 -11.22
CA ARG A 483 0.04 10.45 -12.57
C ARG A 483 -0.24 11.82 -13.18
N ALA A 484 -1.46 12.34 -13.04
CA ALA A 484 -1.81 13.69 -13.50
C ALA A 484 -1.01 14.78 -12.76
N ILE A 485 -0.86 14.66 -11.44
CA ILE A 485 0.03 15.53 -10.65
C ILE A 485 1.45 15.44 -11.16
N SER A 486 1.98 14.23 -11.37
CA SER A 486 3.34 14.05 -11.90
C SER A 486 3.52 14.72 -13.25
N ALA A 487 2.52 14.61 -14.13
CA ALA A 487 2.52 15.20 -15.45
C ALA A 487 2.44 16.73 -15.43
N HIS A 488 1.61 17.29 -14.57
CA HIS A 488 1.52 18.73 -14.32
C HIS A 488 2.86 19.29 -13.82
N LEU A 489 3.42 18.68 -12.77
CA LEU A 489 4.63 19.16 -12.12
C LEU A 489 5.89 19.01 -12.99
N SER A 490 5.93 18.02 -13.89
CA SER A 490 7.05 17.86 -14.84
C SER A 490 7.12 18.99 -15.87
N LYS A 491 5.98 19.62 -16.20
CA LYS A 491 5.89 20.73 -17.16
C LYS A 491 5.99 22.12 -16.55
N LEU A 492 6.00 22.25 -15.23
CA LEU A 492 6.16 23.56 -14.58
C LEU A 492 7.49 24.21 -14.97
N SER A 493 7.45 25.51 -15.27
CA SER A 493 8.64 26.33 -15.53
C SER A 493 9.05 27.17 -14.33
N THR A 494 8.13 27.39 -13.38
CA THR A 494 8.37 28.24 -12.21
C THR A 494 8.82 27.42 -10.99
N PRO A 495 9.79 27.92 -10.22
CA PRO A 495 10.15 27.36 -8.92
C PRO A 495 8.94 27.19 -7.99
N SER A 496 8.90 26.10 -7.23
CA SER A 496 7.85 25.84 -6.25
C SER A 496 8.38 26.03 -4.84
N GLN A 497 7.57 26.60 -3.95
CA GLN A 497 7.91 26.81 -2.55
C GLN A 497 7.02 25.97 -1.64
N VAL A 498 7.58 25.53 -0.52
CA VAL A 498 6.86 24.84 0.56
C VAL A 498 5.87 25.81 1.20
N LYS A 499 4.67 25.32 1.53
CA LYS A 499 3.65 26.12 2.23
C LYS A 499 3.65 25.78 3.71
N LEU A 500 3.88 26.79 4.55
CA LEU A 500 3.92 26.62 6.00
C LEU A 500 2.52 26.85 6.59
N TRP A 501 1.79 25.76 6.83
CA TRP A 501 0.45 25.82 7.41
C TRP A 501 0.45 26.07 8.93
N GLY A 502 1.53 25.69 9.63
CA GLY A 502 1.60 25.78 11.08
C GLY A 502 0.43 25.07 11.77
N ARG A 503 -0.22 25.74 12.73
CA ARG A 503 -1.35 25.16 13.47
C ARG A 503 -2.59 24.89 12.61
N GLU A 504 -2.75 25.55 11.46
CA GLU A 504 -3.90 25.31 10.58
C GLU A 504 -3.92 23.87 10.06
N LEU A 505 -2.75 23.23 9.92
CA LEU A 505 -2.64 21.85 9.43
C LEU A 505 -3.43 20.87 10.30
N HIS A 506 -3.35 21.01 11.62
CA HIS A 506 -4.03 20.12 12.58
C HIS A 506 -5.37 20.67 13.10
N ASP A 507 -5.77 21.86 12.65
CA ASP A 507 -7.04 22.51 13.00
C ASP A 507 -8.00 22.57 11.80
N ARG A 508 -7.66 23.37 10.78
CA ARG A 508 -8.46 23.56 9.56
C ARG A 508 -8.52 22.28 8.73
N PHE A 509 -7.37 21.68 8.43
CA PHE A 509 -7.29 20.48 7.57
C PHE A 509 -7.62 19.18 8.29
N ALA A 510 -8.06 19.26 9.54
CA ALA A 510 -8.72 18.15 10.21
C ALA A 510 -10.15 17.92 9.69
N LEU A 511 -10.79 18.96 9.13
CA LEU A 511 -12.17 18.94 8.69
C LEU A 511 -12.29 18.36 7.26
N PRO A 512 -13.10 17.30 7.04
CA PRO A 512 -13.39 16.78 5.71
C PRO A 512 -13.89 17.84 4.72
N PHE A 513 -14.59 18.89 5.19
CA PHE A 513 -14.99 20.00 4.32
C PHE A 513 -13.80 20.75 3.73
N GLN A 514 -12.80 21.07 4.54
CA GLN A 514 -11.63 21.82 4.10
C GLN A 514 -10.72 20.97 3.20
N LEU A 515 -10.60 19.67 3.50
CA LEU A 515 -9.88 18.74 2.65
C LEU A 515 -10.55 18.57 1.28
N ARG A 516 -11.88 18.56 1.21
CA ARG A 516 -12.59 18.51 -0.08
C ARG A 516 -12.39 19.79 -0.88
N LEU A 517 -12.43 20.97 -0.25
CA LEU A 517 -12.09 22.22 -0.93
C LEU A 517 -10.68 22.20 -1.52
N ASP A 518 -9.70 21.75 -0.74
CA ASP A 518 -8.32 21.63 -1.18
C ASP A 518 -8.15 20.58 -2.31
N LEU A 519 -8.91 19.48 -2.29
CA LEU A 519 -8.98 18.56 -3.43
C LEU A 519 -9.54 19.23 -4.69
N GLU A 520 -10.59 20.05 -4.58
CA GLU A 520 -11.11 20.79 -5.74
C GLU A 520 -10.08 21.79 -6.29
N GLU A 521 -9.26 22.41 -5.43
CA GLU A 521 -8.14 23.25 -5.88
C GLU A 521 -7.13 22.43 -6.71
N VAL A 522 -6.76 21.22 -6.23
CA VAL A 522 -5.90 20.29 -7.00
C VAL A 522 -6.53 19.95 -8.35
N LEU A 523 -7.80 19.53 -8.37
CA LEU A 523 -8.48 19.13 -9.61
C LEU A 523 -8.59 20.30 -10.60
N GLN A 524 -8.86 21.51 -10.11
CA GLN A 524 -8.94 22.71 -10.93
C GLN A 524 -7.55 23.10 -11.48
N GLU A 525 -6.49 22.95 -10.70
CA GLU A 525 -5.13 23.22 -11.15
C GLU A 525 -4.72 22.25 -12.26
N LEU A 526 -4.99 20.95 -12.09
CA LEU A 526 -4.76 19.94 -13.12
C LEU A 526 -5.57 20.21 -14.40
N GLN A 527 -6.84 20.61 -14.25
CA GLN A 527 -7.67 21.00 -15.39
C GLN A 527 -7.08 22.19 -16.14
N SER A 528 -6.59 23.19 -15.40
CA SER A 528 -6.06 24.43 -15.97
C SER A 528 -4.70 24.23 -16.65
N SER A 529 -3.92 23.22 -16.24
CA SER A 529 -2.65 22.86 -16.87
C SER A 529 -2.77 21.87 -18.03
N GLY A 530 -3.99 21.45 -18.37
CA GLY A 530 -4.25 20.52 -19.46
C GLY A 530 -4.02 19.05 -19.10
N PHE A 531 -4.01 18.70 -17.81
CA PHE A 531 -3.96 17.35 -17.26
C PHE A 531 -5.17 17.03 -16.38
N GLY A 532 -6.32 17.64 -16.70
CA GLY A 532 -7.57 17.46 -15.96
C GLY A 532 -8.05 16.02 -15.98
N LEU A 533 -8.67 15.59 -14.88
CA LEU A 533 -9.25 14.26 -14.76
C LEU A 533 -10.70 14.27 -15.25
N ALA A 534 -11.06 13.29 -16.07
CA ALA A 534 -12.42 13.15 -16.59
C ALA A 534 -13.45 12.99 -15.45
N PRO A 535 -14.73 13.37 -15.68
CA PRO A 535 -15.76 13.39 -14.62
C PRO A 535 -15.92 12.08 -13.85
N ALA A 536 -15.79 10.92 -14.50
CA ALA A 536 -15.89 9.62 -13.85
C ALA A 536 -14.78 9.38 -12.80
N ILE A 537 -13.54 9.79 -13.11
CA ILE A 537 -12.41 9.71 -12.17
C ILE A 537 -12.63 10.70 -11.03
N ALA A 538 -12.97 11.94 -11.35
CA ALA A 538 -13.19 12.99 -10.36
C ALA A 538 -14.35 12.66 -9.41
N GLN A 539 -15.42 12.02 -9.91
CA GLN A 539 -16.53 11.54 -9.08
C GLN A 539 -16.09 10.46 -8.08
N GLU A 540 -15.25 9.50 -8.51
CA GLU A 540 -14.73 8.47 -7.62
C GLU A 540 -13.80 9.07 -6.55
N LEU A 541 -12.95 10.03 -6.92
CA LEU A 541 -12.10 10.75 -5.96
C LEU A 541 -12.92 11.54 -4.92
N ARG A 542 -14.09 12.06 -5.31
CA ARG A 542 -15.03 12.78 -4.43
C ARG A 542 -15.93 11.86 -3.59
N ARG A 543 -15.87 10.54 -3.79
CA ARG A 543 -16.77 9.60 -3.13
C ARG A 543 -16.63 9.69 -1.62
N GLU A 544 -17.76 9.89 -0.95
CA GLU A 544 -17.82 10.09 0.49
C GLU A 544 -17.72 8.77 1.26
N GLN A 545 -16.91 8.74 2.32
CA GLN A 545 -16.71 7.56 3.18
C GLN A 545 -16.80 7.88 4.68
N ARG A 546 -16.95 9.16 5.07
CA ARG A 546 -16.88 9.62 6.47
C ARG A 546 -18.21 10.11 7.02
N LEU A 547 -19.30 10.06 6.26
CA LEU A 547 -20.64 10.47 6.74
C LEU A 547 -21.17 9.47 7.77
N LEU A 548 -21.53 9.96 8.95
CA LEU A 548 -22.10 9.15 10.04
C LEU A 548 -23.62 9.31 10.14
N ALA A 549 -24.11 10.54 9.96
CA ALA A 549 -25.54 10.83 10.00
C ALA A 549 -25.90 12.08 9.21
N ARG A 550 -27.13 12.12 8.70
CA ARG A 550 -27.75 13.27 8.05
C ARG A 550 -29.10 13.55 8.70
N VAL A 551 -29.25 14.72 9.30
CA VAL A 551 -30.42 15.14 10.06
C VAL A 551 -31.09 16.30 9.35
N SER A 552 -32.35 16.10 8.94
CA SER A 552 -33.17 17.18 8.40
C SER A 552 -33.74 18.01 9.56
N LEU A 553 -33.54 19.32 9.50
CA LEU A 553 -34.04 20.30 10.44
C LEU A 553 -35.10 21.17 9.76
N TRP A 554 -35.76 22.04 10.52
CA TRP A 554 -36.82 22.91 9.99
C TRP A 554 -36.29 23.92 8.97
N GLU A 555 -37.18 24.47 8.16
CA GLU A 555 -36.87 25.54 7.18
C GLU A 555 -35.80 25.15 6.15
N GLY A 556 -35.73 23.86 5.80
CA GLY A 556 -34.81 23.32 4.80
C GLY A 556 -33.36 23.20 5.28
N ALA A 557 -33.10 23.37 6.57
CA ALA A 557 -31.77 23.18 7.13
C ALA A 557 -31.41 21.69 7.24
N VAL A 558 -30.14 21.35 7.00
CA VAL A 558 -29.63 19.99 7.06
C VAL A 558 -28.33 20.00 7.86
N LEU A 559 -28.30 19.24 8.96
CA LEU A 559 -27.10 18.99 9.74
C LEU A 559 -26.52 17.63 9.33
N GLU A 560 -25.23 17.60 9.04
CA GLU A 560 -24.49 16.37 8.84
C GLU A 560 -23.43 16.21 9.92
N LEU A 561 -23.25 14.96 10.33
CA LEU A 561 -22.21 14.56 11.26
C LEU A 561 -21.24 13.63 10.53
N ARG A 562 -19.96 13.99 10.55
CA ARG A 562 -18.92 13.31 9.78
C ARG A 562 -17.75 12.97 10.66
N GLN A 563 -17.12 11.82 10.45
CA GLN A 563 -15.83 11.52 11.08
C GLN A 563 -14.78 12.47 10.50
N ALA A 564 -14.12 13.23 11.36
CA ALA A 564 -13.03 14.12 10.98
C ALA A 564 -11.68 13.44 11.24
N VAL A 565 -10.63 14.03 10.69
CA VAL A 565 -9.25 13.54 10.85
C VAL A 565 -8.77 13.86 12.27
N GLU A 566 -8.11 12.90 12.91
CA GLU A 566 -7.50 13.09 14.22
C GLU A 566 -6.00 12.76 14.17
N PHE A 567 -5.24 13.52 14.96
CA PHE A 567 -3.78 13.45 14.98
C PHE A 567 -3.36 12.82 16.31
N TRP A 568 -3.11 11.52 16.30
CA TRP A 568 -2.77 10.79 17.51
C TRP A 568 -1.30 11.01 17.90
N PRO A 569 -1.03 11.61 19.07
CA PRO A 569 0.34 11.89 19.49
C PRO A 569 1.06 10.61 19.89
N LEU A 570 2.38 10.55 19.67
CA LEU A 570 3.19 9.48 20.26
C LEU A 570 3.27 9.65 21.77
N VAL A 571 2.97 8.57 22.49
CA VAL A 571 3.16 8.44 23.94
C VAL A 571 4.61 8.06 24.22
N GLY A 572 5.15 7.11 23.47
CA GLY A 572 6.54 6.67 23.55
C GLY A 572 6.84 5.52 22.60
N ASP A 573 8.11 5.19 22.46
CA ASP A 573 8.54 3.95 21.84
C ASP A 573 8.65 2.88 22.91
N LEU A 574 7.89 1.80 22.76
CA LEU A 574 8.13 0.60 23.53
C LEU A 574 9.21 -0.19 22.79
N SER A 575 10.43 -0.14 23.31
CA SER A 575 11.47 -1.08 22.91
C SER A 575 11.07 -2.46 23.44
N ALA A 576 10.43 -3.26 22.58
CA ALA A 576 10.32 -4.69 22.82
C ALA A 576 11.63 -5.35 22.38
N GLN A 577 11.92 -6.55 22.90
CA GLN A 577 13.05 -7.36 22.41
C GLN A 577 12.94 -7.69 20.91
N SER A 578 11.77 -7.45 20.29
CA SER A 578 11.42 -7.78 18.90
C SER A 578 11.12 -6.54 18.02
N GLY A 579 11.67 -5.37 18.35
CA GLY A 579 11.48 -4.13 17.57
C GLY A 579 10.84 -2.99 18.38
N THR A 580 10.79 -1.80 17.78
CA THR A 580 10.17 -0.62 18.38
C THR A 580 8.69 -0.53 17.99
N THR A 581 7.81 -0.93 18.90
CA THR A 581 6.38 -0.67 18.74
C THR A 581 6.09 0.74 19.21
N ARG A 582 5.61 1.58 18.30
CA ARG A 582 5.24 2.96 18.59
C ARG A 582 3.89 2.99 19.25
N LEU A 583 3.85 3.43 20.50
CA LEU A 583 2.61 3.63 21.23
C LEU A 583 2.10 5.04 20.93
N VAL A 584 1.01 5.14 20.17
CA VAL A 584 0.26 6.39 19.97
C VAL A 584 -0.97 6.42 20.88
N ASP A 585 -1.39 7.62 21.27
CA ASP A 585 -2.63 7.81 22.01
C ASP A 585 -3.83 7.92 21.08
N SER A 586 -4.47 6.78 20.78
CA SER A 586 -5.67 6.69 19.95
C SER A 586 -6.98 6.96 20.72
N SER A 587 -6.91 7.46 21.95
CA SER A 587 -8.10 7.69 22.78
C SER A 587 -8.98 8.84 22.31
N THR A 588 -8.48 9.70 21.42
CA THR A 588 -9.20 10.86 20.92
C THR A 588 -9.88 10.60 19.58
N ARG A 589 -11.08 11.17 19.42
CA ARG A 589 -11.85 11.16 18.18
C ARG A 589 -12.26 12.59 17.83
N ARG A 590 -12.46 12.83 16.54
CA ARG A 590 -12.91 14.13 16.02
C ARG A 590 -14.10 13.94 15.08
N TYR A 591 -15.07 14.84 15.18
CA TYR A 591 -16.25 14.85 14.33
C TYR A 591 -16.48 16.25 13.75
N GLU A 592 -16.77 16.34 12.46
CA GLU A 592 -17.23 17.58 11.83
C GLU A 592 -18.77 17.64 11.91
N LEU A 593 -19.27 18.70 12.54
CA LEU A 593 -20.65 19.15 12.40
C LEU A 593 -20.74 20.12 11.23
N ARG A 594 -21.58 19.81 10.26
CA ARG A 594 -21.81 20.66 9.07
C ARG A 594 -23.28 20.99 8.93
N LEU A 595 -23.64 22.25 9.09
CA LEU A 595 -25.01 22.74 8.88
C LEU A 595 -25.09 23.52 7.57
N ARG A 596 -26.01 23.12 6.69
CA ARG A 596 -26.44 23.92 5.54
C ARG A 596 -27.87 24.39 5.72
N CYS A 597 -28.14 25.62 5.33
CA CYS A 597 -29.47 26.24 5.34
C CYS A 597 -29.46 27.42 4.35
N PRO A 598 -30.64 28.00 4.04
CA PRO A 598 -30.69 29.24 3.25
C PRO A 598 -29.79 30.34 3.84
N GLU A 599 -29.08 31.06 2.98
CA GLU A 599 -27.98 31.96 3.37
C GLU A 599 -28.43 33.05 4.36
N GLU A 600 -29.65 33.57 4.19
CA GLU A 600 -30.27 34.57 5.06
C GLU A 600 -30.55 34.08 6.50
N GLN A 601 -30.46 32.77 6.74
CA GLN A 601 -30.71 32.14 8.03
C GLN A 601 -29.43 31.81 8.81
N LEU A 602 -28.26 31.77 8.16
CA LEU A 602 -27.00 31.28 8.73
C LEU A 602 -26.68 31.92 10.09
N SER A 603 -26.79 33.25 10.17
CA SER A 603 -26.46 34.02 11.37
C SER A 603 -27.38 33.76 12.56
N ARG A 604 -28.52 33.08 12.36
CA ARG A 604 -29.53 32.78 13.39
C ARG A 604 -29.34 31.43 14.04
N TRP A 605 -28.54 30.54 13.43
CA TRP A 605 -28.28 29.22 13.97
C TRP A 605 -27.24 29.27 15.08
N ARG A 606 -27.49 28.48 16.12
CA ARG A 606 -26.62 28.33 17.30
C ARG A 606 -26.40 26.86 17.57
N LEU A 607 -25.27 26.60 18.22
CA LEU A 607 -24.82 25.28 18.60
C LEU A 607 -24.48 25.30 20.08
N SER A 608 -24.96 24.29 20.79
CA SER A 608 -24.42 23.92 22.08
C SER A 608 -23.96 22.47 22.05
N VAL A 609 -22.80 22.18 22.62
CA VAL A 609 -22.23 20.83 22.70
C VAL A 609 -21.89 20.54 24.14
N ASP A 610 -22.39 19.41 24.66
CA ASP A 610 -22.21 18.96 26.03
C ASP A 610 -22.48 20.07 27.08
N GLY A 611 -23.50 20.89 26.81
CA GLY A 611 -23.94 21.97 27.69
C GLY A 611 -23.18 23.29 27.55
N TYR A 612 -22.20 23.40 26.65
CA TYR A 612 -21.46 24.64 26.38
C TYR A 612 -21.93 25.30 25.08
N GLY A 613 -21.96 26.64 25.04
CA GLY A 613 -22.24 27.40 23.82
C GLY A 613 -21.02 27.42 22.91
N VAL A 614 -21.17 26.97 21.66
CA VAL A 614 -20.06 26.82 20.72
C VAL A 614 -20.31 27.64 19.46
N PRO A 615 -19.40 28.54 19.07
CA PRO A 615 -19.59 29.36 17.87
C PRO A 615 -19.43 28.52 16.60
N TRP A 616 -20.18 28.85 15.55
CA TRP A 616 -19.97 28.29 14.22
C TRP A 616 -18.80 28.98 13.51
N ALA A 617 -17.98 28.22 12.80
CA ALA A 617 -17.13 28.75 11.72
C ALA A 617 -17.96 28.76 10.42
N THR A 618 -17.69 29.68 9.50
CA THR A 618 -18.37 29.73 8.20
C THR A 618 -17.37 29.41 7.09
N ALA A 619 -17.77 28.57 6.15
CA ALA A 619 -17.01 28.29 4.93
C ALA A 619 -17.97 28.18 3.74
N LYS A 620 -17.44 28.17 2.52
CA LYS A 620 -18.24 28.07 1.29
C LYS A 620 -17.55 27.15 0.29
N ASP A 621 -18.33 26.28 -0.34
CA ASP A 621 -17.95 25.48 -1.50
C ASP A 621 -18.92 25.73 -2.66
N ALA A 622 -18.90 24.87 -3.68
CA ALA A 622 -19.76 24.98 -4.85
C ALA A 622 -21.27 24.90 -4.51
N ASP A 623 -21.64 24.22 -3.42
CA ASP A 623 -23.04 24.10 -2.96
C ASP A 623 -23.49 25.32 -2.13
N GLY A 624 -22.61 26.30 -1.92
CA GLY A 624 -22.88 27.50 -1.14
C GLY A 624 -22.31 27.47 0.28
N PRO A 625 -22.69 28.45 1.12
CA PRO A 625 -22.15 28.57 2.47
C PRO A 625 -22.59 27.41 3.39
N ALA A 626 -21.75 27.09 4.36
CA ALA A 626 -22.00 26.11 5.41
C ALA A 626 -21.44 26.62 6.75
N LEU A 627 -22.12 26.27 7.83
CA LEU A 627 -21.61 26.43 9.19
C LEU A 627 -20.89 25.13 9.59
N LEU A 628 -19.69 25.27 10.12
CA LEU A 628 -18.79 24.17 10.46
C LEU A 628 -18.30 24.29 11.90
N ARG A 629 -18.18 23.15 12.56
CA ARG A 629 -17.46 23.03 13.82
C ARG A 629 -16.97 21.60 13.99
N ALA A 630 -15.67 21.42 14.23
CA ALA A 630 -15.14 20.15 14.68
C ALA A 630 -15.32 19.99 16.18
N ILE A 631 -15.74 18.82 16.63
CA ILE A 631 -15.79 18.44 18.04
C ILE A 631 -14.75 17.36 18.27
N ARG A 632 -13.81 17.65 19.17
CA ARG A 632 -12.78 16.72 19.59
C ARG A 632 -13.08 16.22 20.98
N CYS A 633 -13.16 14.91 21.15
CA CYS A 633 -13.55 14.28 22.41
C CYS A 633 -12.67 13.06 22.71
N ARG A 634 -12.69 12.61 23.97
CA ARG A 634 -12.02 11.37 24.39
C ARG A 634 -13.02 10.22 24.37
N SER A 635 -12.71 9.14 23.67
CA SER A 635 -13.61 8.00 23.47
C SER A 635 -13.40 6.86 24.47
N PHE A 636 -12.20 6.71 25.03
CA PHE A 636 -11.88 5.73 26.08
C PHE A 636 -10.71 6.22 26.94
N ILE A 637 -10.42 5.55 28.05
CA ILE A 637 -9.22 5.80 28.87
C ILE A 637 -8.13 4.82 28.42
N PRO A 638 -7.05 5.27 27.78
CA PRO A 638 -5.97 4.40 27.36
C PRO A 638 -5.13 3.96 28.57
N ASN A 639 -4.60 2.74 28.52
CA ASN A 639 -3.67 2.22 29.51
C ASN A 639 -2.61 1.36 28.81
N PRO A 640 -1.36 1.84 28.62
CA PRO A 640 -0.87 3.19 28.91
C PRO A 640 -1.35 4.25 27.90
N GLY A 641 -1.33 5.53 28.28
CA GLY A 641 -1.65 6.66 27.39
C GLY A 641 -1.60 8.02 28.09
N LEU A 642 -1.98 9.10 27.38
CA LEU A 642 -1.94 10.46 27.92
C LEU A 642 -3.17 10.74 28.79
N HIS A 643 -3.00 11.67 29.73
CA HIS A 643 -4.06 12.18 30.61
C HIS A 643 -4.88 11.06 31.31
N PRO A 644 -4.28 10.24 32.18
CA PRO A 644 -4.98 9.12 32.82
C PRO A 644 -6.22 9.53 33.63
N ASN A 645 -6.27 10.77 34.11
CA ASN A 645 -7.38 11.32 34.89
C ASN A 645 -8.53 11.90 34.05
N LEU A 646 -8.40 11.88 32.71
CA LEU A 646 -9.43 12.38 31.81
C LEU A 646 -10.39 11.22 31.47
N PRO A 647 -11.68 11.30 31.83
CA PRO A 647 -12.64 10.25 31.49
C PRO A 647 -12.95 10.22 30.00
N ALA A 648 -13.63 9.16 29.55
CA ALA A 648 -14.27 9.17 28.24
C ALA A 648 -15.43 10.18 28.25
N HIS A 649 -15.51 11.02 27.23
CA HIS A 649 -16.61 11.93 26.95
C HIS A 649 -17.52 11.22 25.96
N GLY A 650 -18.75 10.90 26.37
CA GLY A 650 -19.66 10.10 25.56
C GLY A 650 -21.01 9.85 26.22
N PRO A 651 -22.11 9.81 25.45
CA PRO A 651 -22.19 10.11 24.01
C PRO A 651 -21.93 11.60 23.71
N LEU A 652 -21.60 11.94 22.47
CA LEU A 652 -21.52 13.34 22.04
C LEU A 652 -22.93 13.90 21.88
N SER A 653 -23.26 15.00 22.57
CA SER A 653 -24.59 15.63 22.46
C SER A 653 -24.50 17.05 21.92
N ALA A 654 -25.11 17.29 20.75
CA ALA A 654 -25.16 18.58 20.10
C ALA A 654 -26.61 19.10 20.01
N LEU A 655 -26.89 20.21 20.70
CA LEU A 655 -28.14 20.96 20.58
C LEU A 655 -28.01 22.02 19.49
N VAL A 656 -28.78 21.88 18.43
CA VAL A 656 -28.81 22.82 17.29
C VAL A 656 -30.17 23.51 17.25
N TYR A 657 -30.15 24.85 17.20
CA TYR A 657 -31.38 25.65 17.24
C TYR A 657 -31.22 26.99 16.54
N ARG A 658 -32.35 27.61 16.21
CA ARG A 658 -32.42 29.01 15.78
C ARG A 658 -32.86 29.90 16.92
N GLU A 659 -32.23 31.06 17.07
CA GLU A 659 -32.57 32.03 18.13
C GLU A 659 -34.01 32.54 18.01
N ASP A 660 -34.52 32.69 16.78
CA ASP A 660 -35.83 33.26 16.47
C ASP A 660 -36.99 32.25 16.50
N GLN A 661 -36.71 30.97 16.79
CA GLN A 661 -37.70 29.90 16.84
C GLN A 661 -37.77 29.31 18.24
N ALA A 662 -38.85 28.59 18.58
CA ALA A 662 -38.94 27.86 19.85
C ALA A 662 -38.34 26.44 19.76
N GLN A 663 -38.21 25.90 18.55
CA GLN A 663 -37.77 24.53 18.30
C GLN A 663 -36.25 24.39 18.44
N ALA A 664 -35.81 23.19 18.80
CA ALA A 664 -34.41 22.77 18.77
C ALA A 664 -34.32 21.27 18.50
N ALA A 665 -33.14 20.82 18.09
CA ALA A 665 -32.86 19.42 17.80
C ALA A 665 -31.63 19.04 18.62
N GLN A 666 -31.81 18.07 19.50
CA GLN A 666 -30.70 17.42 20.18
C GLN A 666 -30.28 16.23 19.34
N VAL A 667 -29.07 16.29 18.82
CA VAL A 667 -28.46 15.24 18.00
C VAL A 667 -27.39 14.58 18.85
N THR A 668 -27.57 13.30 19.15
CA THR A 668 -26.67 12.54 20.02
C THR A 668 -26.01 11.41 19.24
N LEU A 669 -24.68 11.39 19.24
CA LEU A 669 -23.88 10.31 18.65
C LEU A 669 -23.34 9.41 19.76
N HIS A 670 -23.79 8.17 19.74
CA HIS A 670 -23.37 7.13 20.67
C HIS A 670 -22.12 6.40 20.14
N TRP A 671 -21.18 6.05 21.02
CA TRP A 671 -20.01 5.24 20.64
C TRP A 671 -20.37 3.79 20.33
N TRP A 672 -21.38 3.31 21.04
CA TRP A 672 -21.94 1.97 20.97
C TRP A 672 -23.46 2.07 20.83
N LYS A 673 -24.20 1.02 21.19
CA LYS A 673 -25.66 1.03 21.11
C LYS A 673 -26.27 2.14 21.99
N VAL A 674 -27.43 2.63 21.55
CA VAL A 674 -28.18 3.71 22.24
C VAL A 674 -28.63 3.30 23.64
N ASP A 675 -29.03 2.04 23.82
CA ASP A 675 -29.43 1.44 25.10
C ASP A 675 -28.24 0.99 25.97
N GLY A 676 -27.01 1.21 25.49
CA GLY A 676 -25.78 0.79 26.14
C GLY A 676 -25.33 -0.63 25.76
N GLY A 677 -24.04 -0.89 25.97
CA GLY A 677 -23.43 -2.20 25.70
C GLY A 677 -22.94 -2.40 24.26
N ALA A 678 -22.23 -3.51 24.05
CA ALA A 678 -21.57 -3.83 22.79
C ALA A 678 -22.50 -4.50 21.76
N TYR A 679 -22.11 -4.42 20.48
CA TYR A 679 -22.70 -5.24 19.42
C TYR A 679 -22.20 -6.68 19.53
N VAL A 680 -23.07 -7.65 19.22
CA VAL A 680 -22.71 -9.06 19.21
C VAL A 680 -22.00 -9.36 17.90
N GLY A 681 -20.72 -9.72 17.99
CA GLY A 681 -19.90 -10.08 16.82
C GLY A 681 -19.64 -8.91 15.86
N LEU A 682 -18.75 -9.18 14.89
CA LEU A 682 -18.45 -8.24 13.81
C LEU A 682 -19.66 -8.09 12.85
N PRO A 683 -19.76 -6.98 12.11
CA PRO A 683 -20.78 -6.82 11.07
C PRO A 683 -20.69 -7.93 10.01
N LYS A 684 -21.85 -8.43 9.56
CA LYS A 684 -21.93 -9.50 8.55
C LYS A 684 -21.47 -9.02 7.17
N ASP A 685 -21.83 -7.79 6.84
CA ASP A 685 -21.55 -7.13 5.58
C ASP A 685 -21.55 -5.60 5.79
N GLN A 686 -21.33 -4.86 4.70
CA GLN A 686 -21.32 -3.40 4.73
C GLN A 686 -22.70 -2.81 5.07
N ALA A 687 -23.80 -3.50 4.75
CA ALA A 687 -25.14 -3.03 5.06
C ALA A 687 -25.42 -3.10 6.58
N ASP A 688 -25.04 -4.19 7.24
CA ASP A 688 -25.06 -4.32 8.70
C ASP A 688 -24.15 -3.25 9.35
N ALA A 689 -22.94 -3.05 8.83
CA ALA A 689 -22.04 -2.00 9.34
C ALA A 689 -22.64 -0.59 9.23
N LEU A 690 -23.27 -0.27 8.08
CA LEU A 690 -23.96 1.00 7.88
C LEU A 690 -25.15 1.13 8.84
N GLN A 691 -25.99 0.10 8.95
CA GLN A 691 -27.12 0.10 9.87
C GLN A 691 -26.68 0.34 11.32
N ARG A 692 -25.59 -0.30 11.76
CA ARG A 692 -25.01 -0.07 13.09
C ARG A 692 -24.54 1.36 13.24
N THR A 693 -23.87 1.92 12.23
CA THR A 693 -23.41 3.32 12.25
C THR A 693 -24.57 4.31 12.31
N GLU A 694 -25.61 4.13 11.51
CA GLU A 694 -26.80 4.98 11.51
C GLU A 694 -27.56 4.89 12.84
N ALA A 695 -27.73 3.68 13.38
CA ALA A 695 -28.43 3.45 14.65
C ALA A 695 -27.75 4.10 15.86
N ARG A 696 -26.48 4.51 15.74
CA ARG A 696 -25.75 5.25 16.80
C ARG A 696 -26.10 6.72 16.86
N CYS A 697 -26.81 7.27 15.88
CA CYS A 697 -27.21 8.67 15.89
C CYS A 697 -28.70 8.78 16.22
N THR A 698 -29.03 9.47 17.31
CA THR A 698 -30.41 9.77 17.71
C THR A 698 -30.69 11.25 17.57
N VAL A 699 -31.95 11.59 17.26
CA VAL A 699 -32.41 12.96 17.10
C VAL A 699 -33.67 13.14 17.92
N GLU A 700 -33.63 14.06 18.88
CA GLU A 700 -34.79 14.48 19.66
C GLU A 700 -35.18 15.92 19.29
N HIS A 701 -36.42 16.10 18.84
CA HIS A 701 -36.96 17.43 18.56
C HIS A 701 -37.58 18.02 19.83
N LEU A 702 -36.99 19.10 20.32
CA LEU A 702 -37.38 19.78 21.56
C LEU A 702 -38.17 21.05 21.27
N ASN A 703 -39.16 21.33 22.11
CA ASN A 703 -39.90 22.59 22.12
C ASN A 703 -39.51 23.40 23.36
N LYS A 704 -38.96 24.60 23.15
CA LYS A 704 -38.45 25.51 24.19
C LYS A 704 -37.38 24.86 25.09
N PRO A 705 -36.26 24.37 24.54
CA PRO A 705 -35.17 23.84 25.37
C PRO A 705 -34.54 24.94 26.22
N GLN A 706 -33.79 24.55 27.25
CA GLN A 706 -32.89 25.46 27.93
C GLN A 706 -31.74 25.83 26.99
N ARG A 707 -31.64 27.12 26.63
CA ARG A 707 -30.64 27.64 25.67
C ARG A 707 -29.46 28.36 26.32
N GLN A 708 -29.56 28.66 27.61
CA GLN A 708 -28.47 29.27 28.35
C GLN A 708 -27.42 28.21 28.64
N ALA A 709 -26.35 28.25 27.84
CA ALA A 709 -25.16 27.44 28.00
C ALA A 709 -24.00 28.38 28.35
N PRO A 710 -23.14 28.04 29.34
CA PRO A 710 -21.89 28.76 29.55
C PRO A 710 -21.04 28.77 28.28
N GLU A 711 -20.19 29.79 28.14
CA GLU A 711 -19.17 29.80 27.09
C GLU A 711 -18.19 28.63 27.28
N ALA A 712 -17.69 28.12 26.16
CA ALA A 712 -16.68 27.07 26.17
C ALA A 712 -15.44 27.47 27.01
N PRO A 713 -14.82 26.53 27.75
CA PRO A 713 -13.68 26.83 28.61
C PRO A 713 -12.51 27.51 27.86
N PRO A 714 -11.70 28.36 28.52
CA PRO A 714 -10.52 28.96 27.91
C PRO A 714 -9.57 27.90 27.34
N GLY A 715 -9.07 28.11 26.12
CA GLY A 715 -8.16 27.18 25.44
C GLY A 715 -8.82 25.95 24.81
N SER A 716 -10.13 25.75 25.00
CA SER A 716 -10.88 24.65 24.37
C SER A 716 -11.31 24.94 22.93
N LEU A 717 -11.32 26.21 22.52
CA LEU A 717 -11.72 26.64 21.18
C LEU A 717 -10.52 27.03 20.32
N SER A 718 -10.54 26.54 19.08
CA SER A 718 -9.74 27.06 17.97
C SER A 718 -10.64 27.71 16.91
N ALA A 719 -10.06 28.12 15.78
CA ALA A 719 -10.83 28.66 14.67
C ALA A 719 -11.89 27.64 14.19
N TRP A 720 -11.52 26.35 14.14
CA TRP A 720 -12.36 25.30 13.55
C TRP A 720 -12.89 24.26 14.53
N ALA A 721 -12.29 24.09 15.71
CA ALA A 721 -12.59 23.01 16.64
C ALA A 721 -13.04 23.49 18.03
N PHE A 722 -13.78 22.63 18.72
CA PHE A 722 -14.05 22.66 20.15
C PHE A 722 -13.55 21.34 20.76
N ASP A 723 -12.61 21.43 21.69
CA ASP A 723 -12.01 20.29 22.39
C ASP A 723 -12.69 20.07 23.74
N THR A 724 -13.63 19.12 23.78
CA THR A 724 -14.45 18.82 24.97
C THR A 724 -13.62 18.23 26.10
N ARG A 725 -12.35 17.86 25.86
CA ARG A 725 -11.44 17.37 26.91
C ARG A 725 -11.08 18.45 27.94
N TRP A 726 -11.34 19.71 27.62
CA TRP A 726 -11.20 20.85 28.55
C TRP A 726 -12.52 21.18 29.28
N ALA A 727 -13.63 20.59 28.87
CA ALA A 727 -14.91 20.74 29.55
C ALA A 727 -14.85 20.01 30.90
N GLU A 728 -15.53 20.54 31.91
CA GLU A 728 -15.76 19.78 33.12
C GLU A 728 -16.66 18.60 32.75
N ALA A 729 -16.25 17.37 33.09
CA ALA A 729 -17.14 16.23 32.96
C ALA A 729 -18.45 16.56 33.70
N PRO A 730 -19.63 16.30 33.13
CA PRO A 730 -20.88 16.48 33.86
C PRO A 730 -20.78 15.68 35.16
N ARG A 731 -20.81 16.39 36.29
CA ARG A 731 -20.71 15.80 37.64
C ARG A 731 -21.90 14.90 37.94
#